data_AF-A0A518GZJ8-F1
#
_entry.id   AF-A0A518GZJ8-F1
#
_cell.length_a   1.000
_cell.length_b   1.000
_cell.length_c   1.000
_cell.angle_alpha   90.00
_cell.angle_beta   90.00
_cell.angle_gamma   90.00
#
_symmetry.space_group_name_H-M   'P 1'
#
loop_
_entity.id
_entity.type
_entity.pdbx_description
1 polymer ?
#
loop_
_entity_poly.entity_id
_entity_poly.type
_entity_poly.pdbx_seq_one_letter_code
_entity_poly.pdbx_strand_id
1 'polypeptide(L)'
;MAAPNFIGEYETAWDSATSPKSTAAITVQAGDVLVAVSAVETYNTGFQEPTITPSGGGLTWTSRQVVQGNDYGKVAIWTAVASGSASFAVTFTRTGSLSSGLYFGGSVLQYRGSDGLGNSAKANVSSGAPSLSLTTTGANSALVAINNDWNAGDGSSRTWRTINGTAPSAGNGYEAVYFRDASRYTVYAARWPDAGAAGSKTLGLSSPSGQKYSIAGIEVLGTSSPSPAAAALSATAADASASLALDAGAPPGSAAALAATAGDASASLALDAGLPGSSAIALSATAADATASLALDAGAPTGTAIALSATAADATASLALDAGAPTGTAIALSATAADATAALWAAGGGPIGFDTAPARVLWLDAGDGVNARGAVELDGSTQYLTRSGSLMGVLGTSYSVQAWVYLDATGASRGIVCHRSTASSSRIPLFLGVGSDDVVDFIVGADGAAFSTAVGSALSAGQWHHVVGVRSGNTLSIYVDGVKGTDATGSFGGTITPTHLDYGSNFGGSASRVQLLDGRIDQVGLWGNRALTQSDVTGLFNAGAGLTFGGMTSGQKSGLVLFHELDEASGDRLDATGNGRAMTAVGAPGGAHGVVEGPADDLDPVSSWDDRVGGLAFEQASVPARPAWRSGPGTPYVDFDGTDDQLSHGTPGGLVGDRSAFTLLAKVRLDALPATDPAVIYEEADASGAVACRLAVDSSGHVVGSYRPSGGTLASATSSATLPAGGAPVTIGLVRDGTALQAFVAGSPSGPSATIDAGTSLAGATPRVGAPVASSGFARLDGRVYAVFGAALAYADAQVRQLSEAPSASALSATAADATAALVLDAAAPGESAAALAATAADASATLALDAGAPPPAALALSASTADASATLALDASAPGAAGLALSATAGDATASLALDAGPPPASTIALLAAAGDATASLALDAAIPAPAAASILAAAADASAALVLDASPPAGTAPFSLSATTADATAALGLAWIARVDLRQIVFERLSGSAALAALVGTRIYPNWVPQGVAARPALTFTVVSNARGRVLAEDGFDGSARARVRFDAWADDPADAAAVVDALSDLWHGYRGTASGGVLVHSSYQVDEQDLPEAPADGSGDWTERIVADYAIHYRIPRPDR
;
A
#
# COMPACT_ATOMS: atom_id res chain seq x y z
N MET A 1 14.40 30.28 2.84
CA MET A 1 13.64 30.66 1.64
C MET A 1 14.51 31.54 0.77
N ALA A 2 14.47 31.38 -0.55
CA ALA A 2 15.19 32.22 -1.51
C ALA A 2 14.22 33.22 -2.13
N ALA A 3 14.72 34.43 -2.42
CA ALA A 3 13.94 35.41 -3.16
C ALA A 3 13.65 34.92 -4.59
N PRO A 4 12.45 35.21 -5.14
CA PRO A 4 12.12 34.80 -6.49
C PRO A 4 13.03 35.54 -7.49
N ASN A 5 13.51 34.83 -8.51
CA ASN A 5 14.44 35.38 -9.47
C ASN A 5 13.72 36.29 -10.46
N PHE A 6 14.16 37.54 -10.60
CA PHE A 6 13.63 38.47 -11.57
C PHE A 6 14.23 38.19 -12.95
N ILE A 7 13.40 37.85 -13.93
CA ILE A 7 13.84 37.49 -15.28
C ILE A 7 13.93 38.71 -16.18
N GLY A 8 12.94 39.59 -16.12
CA GLY A 8 12.89 40.74 -17.01
C GLY A 8 11.68 41.64 -16.79
N GLU A 9 11.81 42.84 -17.34
CA GLU A 9 10.74 43.82 -17.46
C GLU A 9 10.43 44.04 -18.94
N TYR A 10 9.14 44.14 -19.24
CA TYR A 10 8.63 44.35 -20.58
C TYR A 10 7.62 45.50 -20.57
N GLU A 11 8.09 46.67 -20.94
CA GLU A 11 7.37 47.93 -20.85
C GLU A 11 6.76 48.34 -22.21
N THR A 12 5.62 49.03 -22.16
CA THR A 12 5.00 49.70 -23.32
C THR A 12 5.23 51.20 -23.26
N ALA A 13 5.06 51.90 -24.38
CA ALA A 13 5.15 53.36 -24.38
C ALA A 13 4.05 54.01 -23.51
N TRP A 14 4.40 55.04 -22.72
CA TRP A 14 3.50 55.74 -21.78
C TRP A 14 3.03 57.12 -22.26
N ASP A 15 3.42 57.53 -23.46
CA ASP A 15 3.34 58.89 -24.02
C ASP A 15 2.26 59.06 -25.10
N SER A 16 1.33 58.11 -25.18
CA SER A 16 0.30 58.11 -26.22
C SER A 16 -1.01 57.49 -25.76
N ALA A 17 -2.09 57.87 -26.45
CA ALA A 17 -3.43 57.38 -26.17
C ALA A 17 -3.84 56.15 -27.00
N THR A 18 -2.97 55.69 -27.91
CA THR A 18 -3.25 54.59 -28.84
C THR A 18 -3.47 53.29 -28.07
N SER A 19 -4.58 52.62 -28.33
CA SER A 19 -4.93 51.31 -27.77
C SER A 19 -5.24 50.34 -28.92
N PRO A 20 -4.82 49.07 -28.82
CA PRO A 20 -4.06 48.48 -27.72
C PRO A 20 -2.55 48.77 -27.78
N LYS A 21 -1.84 48.50 -26.68
CA LYS A 21 -0.36 48.56 -26.61
C LYS A 21 0.20 47.20 -26.24
N SER A 22 1.15 46.70 -27.01
CA SER A 22 1.79 45.41 -26.76
C SER A 22 3.23 45.59 -26.31
N THR A 23 3.66 44.77 -25.35
CA THR A 23 5.06 44.65 -24.95
C THR A 23 5.90 44.02 -26.07
N ALA A 24 7.23 44.05 -25.93
CA ALA A 24 8.07 43.06 -26.62
C ALA A 24 7.67 41.64 -26.21
N ALA A 25 8.03 40.64 -27.04
CA ALA A 25 7.74 39.25 -26.73
C ALA A 25 8.43 38.81 -25.43
N ILE A 26 7.65 38.23 -24.52
CA ILE A 26 8.06 37.68 -23.24
C ILE A 26 8.18 36.18 -23.41
N THR A 27 9.33 35.60 -23.02
CA THR A 27 9.53 34.15 -23.03
C THR A 27 9.35 33.62 -21.62
N VAL A 28 8.31 32.83 -21.41
CA VAL A 28 7.92 32.27 -20.11
C VAL A 28 8.19 30.77 -20.05
N GLN A 29 8.34 30.26 -18.82
CA GLN A 29 8.37 28.84 -18.47
C GLN A 29 7.18 28.51 -17.55
N ALA A 30 6.80 27.24 -17.48
CA ALA A 30 5.78 26.80 -16.52
C ALA A 30 6.14 27.24 -15.09
N GLY A 31 5.18 27.82 -14.37
CA GLY A 31 5.37 28.36 -13.02
C GLY A 31 5.91 29.80 -12.95
N ASP A 32 6.30 30.42 -14.07
CA ASP A 32 6.68 31.84 -14.05
C ASP A 32 5.48 32.70 -13.63
N VAL A 33 5.72 33.60 -12.67
CA VAL A 33 4.74 34.56 -12.16
C VAL A 33 4.93 35.89 -12.90
N LEU A 34 3.90 36.34 -13.60
CA LEU A 34 3.88 37.63 -14.28
C LEU A 34 3.08 38.64 -13.46
N VAL A 35 3.69 39.79 -13.18
CA VAL A 35 3.03 40.95 -12.55
C VAL A 35 2.92 42.06 -13.58
N ALA A 36 1.71 42.29 -14.10
CA ALA A 36 1.42 43.37 -15.01
C ALA A 36 0.93 44.60 -14.24
N VAL A 37 1.74 45.66 -14.24
CA VAL A 37 1.39 46.96 -13.67
C VAL A 37 0.96 47.89 -14.80
N SER A 38 -0.07 48.70 -14.56
CA SER A 38 -0.56 49.65 -15.55
C SER A 38 -1.05 50.92 -14.90
N ALA A 39 -0.96 52.02 -15.63
CA ALA A 39 -1.44 53.32 -15.20
C ALA A 39 -2.00 54.10 -16.39
N VAL A 40 -2.96 54.97 -16.10
CA VAL A 40 -3.55 55.89 -17.07
C VAL A 40 -3.71 57.26 -16.43
N GLU A 41 -3.41 58.27 -17.24
CA GLU A 41 -3.81 59.65 -17.03
C GLU A 41 -5.35 59.70 -16.97
N THR A 42 -5.98 60.00 -15.84
CA THR A 42 -7.45 59.99 -15.71
C THR A 42 -7.89 60.97 -14.63
N TYR A 43 -9.05 61.63 -14.61
CA TYR A 43 -10.03 62.20 -15.57
C TYR A 43 -11.04 62.92 -14.64
N ASN A 44 -11.51 64.13 -14.97
CA ASN A 44 -12.44 64.91 -14.13
C ASN A 44 -13.91 64.54 -14.46
N THR A 45 -14.77 64.51 -13.45
CA THR A 45 -16.14 63.95 -13.39
C THR A 45 -17.01 64.15 -14.64
N GLY A 46 -17.58 63.07 -15.18
CA GLY A 46 -18.71 63.11 -16.14
C GLY A 46 -18.76 62.04 -17.24
N PHE A 47 -17.74 61.18 -17.36
CA PHE A 47 -17.66 60.14 -18.41
C PHE A 47 -17.23 58.78 -17.81
N GLN A 48 -17.36 57.71 -18.60
CA GLN A 48 -17.14 56.34 -18.12
C GLN A 48 -15.63 56.03 -17.99
N GLU A 49 -15.21 55.64 -16.78
CA GLU A 49 -13.81 55.49 -16.37
C GLU A 49 -13.00 54.49 -17.24
N PRO A 50 -11.76 54.84 -17.67
CA PRO A 50 -10.93 53.95 -18.47
C PRO A 50 -10.45 52.74 -17.65
N THR A 51 -10.57 51.54 -18.19
CA THR A 51 -9.98 50.31 -17.63
C THR A 51 -8.89 49.79 -18.54
N ILE A 52 -7.73 49.44 -17.96
CA ILE A 52 -6.62 48.81 -18.68
C ILE A 52 -6.60 47.34 -18.29
N THR A 53 -6.76 46.47 -19.28
CA THR A 53 -6.76 45.01 -19.09
C THR A 53 -5.63 44.40 -19.90
N PRO A 54 -4.66 43.70 -19.27
CA PRO A 54 -3.68 42.92 -19.99
C PRO A 54 -4.30 41.62 -20.54
N SER A 55 -3.81 41.20 -21.69
CA SER A 55 -4.21 39.96 -22.38
C SER A 55 -3.04 39.42 -23.20
N GLY A 56 -2.99 38.13 -23.48
CA GLY A 56 -1.92 37.52 -24.28
C GLY A 56 -1.41 36.20 -23.70
N GLY A 57 -0.79 35.39 -24.55
CA GLY A 57 -0.15 34.13 -24.16
C GLY A 57 -1.09 32.98 -23.79
N GLY A 58 -2.39 33.10 -24.06
CA GLY A 58 -3.39 32.13 -23.58
C GLY A 58 -3.53 32.10 -22.05
N LEU A 59 -2.94 33.06 -21.34
CA LEU A 59 -2.93 33.11 -19.89
C LEU A 59 -4.20 33.74 -19.33
N THR A 60 -4.59 33.28 -18.14
CA THR A 60 -5.68 33.88 -17.35
C THR A 60 -5.13 35.03 -16.51
N TRP A 61 -5.38 36.27 -16.93
CA TRP A 61 -4.98 37.48 -16.20
C TRP A 61 -5.98 37.83 -15.09
N THR A 62 -5.53 37.76 -13.85
CA THR A 62 -6.35 38.03 -12.65
C THR A 62 -6.08 39.44 -12.13
N SER A 63 -7.14 40.23 -11.91
CA SER A 63 -7.01 41.56 -11.30
C SER A 63 -6.70 41.42 -9.81
N ARG A 64 -5.61 42.05 -9.34
CA ARG A 64 -5.22 42.00 -7.92
C ARG A 64 -5.57 43.29 -7.21
N GLN A 65 -5.20 44.42 -7.79
CA GLN A 65 -5.55 45.73 -7.24
C GLN A 65 -5.89 46.69 -8.36
N VAL A 66 -6.91 47.51 -8.11
CA VAL A 66 -7.22 48.67 -8.92
C VAL A 66 -7.51 49.83 -7.96
N VAL A 67 -6.79 50.94 -8.16
CA VAL A 67 -6.99 52.19 -7.42
C VAL A 67 -7.64 53.18 -8.33
N GLN A 68 -8.76 53.74 -7.87
CA GLN A 68 -9.54 54.70 -8.61
C GLN A 68 -10.01 55.78 -7.63
N GLY A 69 -9.98 57.04 -8.06
CA GLY A 69 -10.50 58.16 -7.30
C GLY A 69 -10.64 59.40 -8.20
N ASN A 70 -11.62 60.24 -7.90
CA ASN A 70 -11.82 61.50 -8.62
C ASN A 70 -10.58 62.38 -8.46
N ASP A 71 -10.06 62.90 -9.57
CA ASP A 71 -8.85 63.72 -9.64
C ASP A 71 -7.57 63.00 -9.16
N TYR A 72 -7.46 61.69 -9.41
CA TYR A 72 -6.24 60.90 -9.23
C TYR A 72 -5.91 60.11 -10.50
N GLY A 73 -4.63 59.96 -10.82
CA GLY A 73 -4.20 58.98 -11.82
C GLY A 73 -4.55 57.56 -11.36
N LYS A 74 -5.00 56.70 -12.29
CA LYS A 74 -5.37 55.31 -11.98
C LYS A 74 -4.15 54.40 -12.04
N VAL A 75 -4.10 53.41 -11.14
CA VAL A 75 -3.15 52.29 -11.20
C VAL A 75 -3.89 50.95 -11.10
N ALA A 76 -3.38 49.94 -11.79
CA ALA A 76 -3.84 48.57 -11.66
C ALA A 76 -2.67 47.58 -11.65
N ILE A 77 -2.81 46.53 -10.83
CA ILE A 77 -1.94 45.36 -10.80
C ILE A 77 -2.78 44.16 -11.19
N TRP A 78 -2.30 43.44 -12.20
CA TRP A 78 -2.82 42.17 -12.67
C TRP A 78 -1.72 41.12 -12.58
N THR A 79 -2.11 39.87 -12.42
CA THR A 79 -1.16 38.76 -12.35
C THR A 79 -1.61 37.58 -13.19
N ALA A 80 -0.65 36.84 -13.74
CA ALA A 80 -0.87 35.55 -14.38
C ALA A 80 0.26 34.58 -14.00
N VAL A 81 -0.02 33.29 -14.02
CA VAL A 81 0.97 32.22 -13.87
C VAL A 81 1.03 31.45 -15.17
N ALA A 82 2.22 31.26 -15.73
CA ALA A 82 2.39 30.49 -16.96
C ALA A 82 2.20 28.99 -16.68
N SER A 83 1.32 28.32 -17.42
CA SER A 83 1.08 26.87 -17.31
C SER A 83 2.03 26.02 -18.17
N GLY A 84 2.82 26.67 -19.04
CA GLY A 84 3.74 26.03 -19.98
C GLY A 84 4.74 27.03 -20.53
N SER A 85 5.72 26.54 -21.29
CA SER A 85 6.73 27.39 -21.95
C SER A 85 6.17 28.00 -23.23
N ALA A 86 6.22 29.32 -23.35
CA ALA A 86 5.71 30.03 -24.53
C ALA A 86 6.42 31.38 -24.71
N SER A 87 6.37 31.92 -25.94
CA SER A 87 6.83 33.28 -26.24
C SER A 87 5.67 34.10 -26.82
N PHE A 88 5.30 35.20 -26.18
CA PHE A 88 4.17 36.03 -26.61
C PHE A 88 4.31 37.48 -26.13
N ALA A 89 3.65 38.41 -26.82
CA ALA A 89 3.50 39.77 -26.33
C ALA A 89 2.28 39.88 -25.39
N VAL A 90 2.39 40.71 -24.35
CA VAL A 90 1.24 41.07 -23.51
C VAL A 90 0.66 42.37 -24.04
N THR A 91 -0.62 42.33 -24.36
CA THR A 91 -1.38 43.42 -24.95
C THR A 91 -2.27 44.07 -23.89
N PHE A 92 -1.94 45.31 -23.53
CA PHE A 92 -2.74 46.17 -22.68
C PHE A 92 -3.81 46.87 -23.51
N THR A 93 -5.07 46.51 -23.28
CA THR A 93 -6.23 47.11 -23.96
C THR A 93 -6.93 48.08 -23.03
N ARG A 94 -7.18 49.29 -23.51
CA ARG A 94 -7.97 50.29 -22.79
C ARG A 94 -9.41 50.31 -23.27
N THR A 95 -10.35 50.19 -22.34
CA THR A 95 -11.80 50.26 -22.60
C THR A 95 -12.46 51.37 -21.77
N GLY A 96 -13.52 52.02 -22.31
CA GLY A 96 -14.26 53.14 -21.69
C GLY A 96 -14.62 54.24 -22.70
N SER A 97 -15.68 55.01 -22.44
CA SER A 97 -16.10 56.15 -23.27
C SER A 97 -15.35 57.41 -22.83
N LEU A 98 -14.42 57.91 -23.66
CA LEU A 98 -13.46 58.96 -23.28
C LEU A 98 -13.63 60.20 -24.15
N SER A 99 -13.57 61.40 -23.55
CA SER A 99 -13.66 62.69 -24.25
C SER A 99 -12.33 63.19 -24.83
N SER A 100 -11.19 62.57 -24.51
CA SER A 100 -9.87 62.98 -25.03
C SER A 100 -8.81 61.87 -24.96
N GLY A 101 -7.74 62.02 -25.74
CA GLY A 101 -6.63 61.07 -25.86
C GLY A 101 -5.73 61.00 -24.63
N LEU A 102 -6.23 60.38 -23.55
CA LEU A 102 -5.51 60.12 -22.30
C LEU A 102 -4.29 59.22 -22.54
N TYR A 103 -3.16 59.53 -21.95
CA TYR A 103 -1.99 58.67 -22.02
C TYR A 103 -2.11 57.50 -21.03
N PHE A 104 -1.72 56.32 -21.47
CA PHE A 104 -1.68 55.14 -20.61
C PHE A 104 -0.50 54.27 -20.99
N GLY A 105 -0.15 53.34 -20.13
CA GLY A 105 0.80 52.29 -20.45
C GLY A 105 0.69 51.14 -19.47
N GLY A 106 1.55 50.17 -19.69
CA GLY A 106 1.72 49.01 -18.84
C GLY A 106 3.13 48.47 -18.94
N SER A 107 3.56 47.81 -17.88
CA SER A 107 4.81 47.07 -17.79
C SER A 107 4.54 45.70 -17.17
N VAL A 108 5.22 44.67 -17.66
CA VAL A 108 5.14 43.31 -17.12
C VAL A 108 6.47 42.94 -16.50
N LEU A 109 6.45 42.59 -15.20
CA LEU A 109 7.59 42.07 -14.47
C LEU A 109 7.47 40.55 -14.37
N GLN A 110 8.50 39.83 -14.81
CA GLN A 110 8.54 38.36 -14.80
C GLN A 110 9.40 37.85 -13.64
N TYR A 111 8.85 36.93 -12.87
CA TYR A 111 9.53 36.23 -11.78
C TYR A 111 9.53 34.73 -12.02
N ARG A 112 10.66 34.09 -11.70
CA ARG A 112 10.86 32.64 -11.77
C ARG A 112 11.27 32.10 -10.41
N GLY A 113 10.86 30.88 -10.11
CA GLY A 113 11.15 30.26 -8.81
C GLY A 113 10.45 31.01 -7.70
N SER A 114 9.11 31.04 -7.76
CA SER A 114 8.24 31.66 -6.76
C SER A 114 7.18 30.64 -6.32
N ASP A 115 6.86 30.64 -5.02
CA ASP A 115 5.75 29.83 -4.47
C ASP A 115 4.38 30.50 -4.72
N GLY A 116 4.31 31.47 -5.64
CA GLY A 116 3.10 32.15 -6.08
C GLY A 116 2.97 33.59 -5.59
N LEU A 117 1.77 33.99 -5.21
CA LEU A 117 1.43 35.38 -4.87
C LEU A 117 1.01 35.48 -3.41
N GLY A 118 1.54 36.48 -2.71
CA GLY A 118 1.18 36.81 -1.34
C GLY A 118 0.14 37.92 -1.27
N ASN A 119 0.24 38.75 -0.24
CA ASN A 119 -0.70 39.85 -0.03
C ASN A 119 -0.55 40.96 -1.09
N SER A 120 -1.62 41.74 -1.26
CA SER A 120 -1.59 42.98 -2.02
C SER A 120 -2.32 44.09 -1.26
N ALA A 121 -1.92 45.34 -1.50
CA ALA A 121 -2.46 46.50 -0.83
C ALA A 121 -2.59 47.68 -1.80
N LYS A 122 -3.41 48.66 -1.43
CA LYS A 122 -3.61 49.87 -2.23
C LYS A 122 -3.97 51.09 -1.40
N ALA A 123 -3.65 52.28 -1.91
CA ALA A 123 -4.01 53.56 -1.31
C ALA A 123 -4.08 54.69 -2.36
N ASN A 124 -4.79 55.76 -2.05
CA ASN A 124 -4.73 57.03 -2.76
C ASN A 124 -4.69 58.19 -1.75
N VAL A 125 -3.79 59.15 -1.97
CA VAL A 125 -3.51 60.22 -1.00
C VAL A 125 -3.40 61.56 -1.71
N SER A 126 -4.12 62.56 -1.21
CA SER A 126 -4.32 63.85 -1.88
C SER A 126 -3.07 64.74 -1.95
N SER A 127 -2.11 64.51 -1.07
CA SER A 127 -0.81 65.18 -1.02
C SER A 127 0.14 64.40 -0.13
N GLY A 128 1.41 64.27 -0.51
CA GLY A 128 2.44 63.64 0.31
C GLY A 128 3.49 62.89 -0.50
N ALA A 129 4.41 62.24 0.19
CA ALA A 129 5.29 61.26 -0.43
C ALA A 129 4.55 59.90 -0.55
N PRO A 130 4.63 59.20 -1.70
CA PRO A 130 4.01 57.89 -1.89
C PRO A 130 4.33 56.87 -0.79
N SER A 131 3.33 56.42 -0.07
CA SER A 131 3.50 55.46 1.02
C SER A 131 2.37 54.44 1.04
N LEU A 132 2.72 53.15 1.08
CA LEU A 132 1.77 52.04 1.15
C LEU A 132 2.28 50.98 2.12
N SER A 133 1.51 50.67 3.17
CA SER A 133 1.80 49.55 4.07
C SER A 133 1.30 48.24 3.47
N LEU A 134 2.17 47.23 3.40
CA LEU A 134 1.87 45.87 2.97
C LEU A 134 2.45 44.87 3.97
N THR A 135 1.61 44.02 4.56
CA THR A 135 2.06 42.92 5.42
C THR A 135 2.35 41.70 4.58
N THR A 136 3.63 41.37 4.45
CA THR A 136 4.12 40.20 3.71
C THR A 136 3.74 38.89 4.40
N THR A 137 3.30 37.90 3.63
CA THR A 137 2.91 36.56 4.11
C THR A 137 4.07 35.56 4.06
N GLY A 138 5.06 35.78 3.20
CA GLY A 138 6.27 34.96 3.09
C GLY A 138 7.53 35.73 3.51
N ALA A 139 8.53 35.00 4.03
CA ALA A 139 9.88 35.54 4.15
C ALA A 139 10.59 35.49 2.79
N ASN A 140 11.50 36.43 2.56
CA ASN A 140 12.28 36.57 1.33
C ASN A 140 11.43 36.79 0.06
N SER A 141 10.19 37.27 0.18
CA SER A 141 9.35 37.60 -0.98
C SER A 141 9.88 38.80 -1.77
N ALA A 142 9.62 38.82 -3.08
CA ALA A 142 9.78 40.04 -3.87
C ALA A 142 8.52 40.90 -3.77
N LEU A 143 8.69 42.22 -3.77
CA LEU A 143 7.58 43.18 -3.72
C LEU A 143 7.59 44.02 -4.99
N VAL A 144 6.41 44.25 -5.58
CA VAL A 144 6.24 45.16 -6.72
C VAL A 144 5.26 46.25 -6.30
N ALA A 145 5.61 47.51 -6.59
CA ALA A 145 4.72 48.65 -6.39
C ALA A 145 4.64 49.51 -7.63
N ILE A 146 3.47 50.08 -7.88
CA ILE A 146 3.24 51.12 -8.90
C ILE A 146 2.54 52.31 -8.26
N ASN A 147 3.00 53.50 -8.61
CA ASN A 147 2.51 54.79 -8.15
C ASN A 147 2.26 55.70 -9.36
N ASN A 148 1.10 56.32 -9.41
CA ASN A 148 0.74 57.30 -10.43
C ASN A 148 0.43 58.63 -9.74
N ASP A 149 1.25 59.65 -10.03
CA ASP A 149 1.10 61.01 -9.53
C ASP A 149 0.40 61.91 -10.54
N TRP A 150 -0.77 62.38 -10.14
CA TRP A 150 -1.59 63.32 -10.89
C TRP A 150 -0.95 64.70 -11.03
N ASN A 151 -0.19 65.16 -10.02
CA ASN A 151 0.39 66.50 -10.04
C ASN A 151 1.67 66.59 -10.89
N ALA A 152 2.19 65.45 -11.36
CA ALA A 152 3.50 65.34 -12.00
C ALA A 152 4.63 66.03 -11.21
N GLY A 153 4.59 65.92 -9.88
CA GLY A 153 5.57 66.48 -8.96
C GLY A 153 6.98 65.91 -9.21
N ASP A 154 8.00 66.77 -9.11
CA ASP A 154 9.36 66.55 -9.64
C ASP A 154 9.97 65.17 -9.35
N GLY A 155 9.81 64.26 -10.31
CA GLY A 155 10.35 62.91 -10.25
C GLY A 155 11.84 62.78 -10.57
N SER A 156 12.55 63.87 -10.90
CA SER A 156 13.99 63.80 -11.20
C SER A 156 14.85 63.63 -9.94
N SER A 157 14.32 64.01 -8.76
CA SER A 157 14.94 63.88 -7.44
C SER A 157 14.34 62.75 -6.60
N ARG A 158 13.65 61.81 -7.26
CA ARG A 158 12.90 60.73 -6.61
C ARG A 158 13.80 59.85 -5.74
N THR A 159 13.33 59.54 -4.54
CA THR A 159 14.01 58.66 -3.60
C THR A 159 13.05 57.58 -3.15
N TRP A 160 13.38 56.33 -3.41
CA TRP A 160 12.58 55.18 -2.98
C TRP A 160 12.86 54.82 -1.52
N ARG A 161 11.87 54.21 -0.86
CA ARG A 161 12.04 53.67 0.49
C ARG A 161 12.88 52.40 0.46
N THR A 162 13.72 52.24 1.49
CA THR A 162 14.56 51.05 1.65
C THR A 162 13.78 49.93 2.34
N ILE A 163 13.79 48.73 1.75
CA ILE A 163 13.27 47.50 2.38
C ILE A 163 14.38 46.47 2.35
N ASN A 164 14.68 45.88 3.51
CA ASN A 164 15.73 44.88 3.68
C ASN A 164 17.07 45.28 3.01
N GLY A 165 17.49 46.53 3.24
CA GLY A 165 18.73 47.07 2.66
C GLY A 165 18.64 47.49 1.18
N THR A 166 17.56 47.19 0.47
CA THR A 166 17.39 47.55 -0.95
C THR A 166 16.60 48.85 -1.11
N ALA A 167 17.21 49.85 -1.73
CA ALA A 167 16.55 51.08 -2.18
C ALA A 167 16.53 51.10 -3.72
N PRO A 168 15.35 51.02 -4.35
CA PRO A 168 15.25 51.10 -5.81
C PRO A 168 15.82 52.40 -6.39
N SER A 169 16.48 52.32 -7.53
CA SER A 169 16.95 53.47 -8.29
C SER A 169 17.17 53.09 -9.77
N ALA A 170 17.22 54.09 -10.65
CA ALA A 170 17.58 53.86 -12.05
C ALA A 170 18.98 53.20 -12.21
N GLY A 171 19.90 53.43 -11.27
CA GLY A 171 21.27 52.92 -11.33
C GLY A 171 21.42 51.44 -10.95
N ASN A 172 20.41 50.83 -10.32
CA ASN A 172 20.48 49.44 -9.85
C ASN A 172 19.43 48.50 -10.48
N GLY A 173 18.62 49.00 -11.42
CA GLY A 173 17.64 48.16 -12.14
C GLY A 173 16.51 47.61 -11.28
N TYR A 174 16.26 48.20 -10.10
CA TYR A 174 15.11 47.89 -9.25
C TYR A 174 13.98 48.92 -9.40
N GLU A 175 14.26 50.08 -9.99
CA GLU A 175 13.23 50.93 -10.55
C GLU A 175 12.87 50.38 -11.93
N ALA A 176 11.62 49.91 -12.06
CA ALA A 176 11.11 49.30 -13.27
C ALA A 176 10.61 50.39 -14.24
N VAL A 177 9.65 51.19 -13.77
CA VAL A 177 9.05 52.26 -14.58
C VAL A 177 9.41 53.61 -14.00
N TYR A 178 9.93 54.49 -14.85
CA TYR A 178 9.90 55.93 -14.62
C TYR A 178 9.46 56.64 -15.90
N PHE A 179 8.20 57.09 -15.90
CA PHE A 179 7.68 57.94 -16.95
C PHE A 179 7.26 59.28 -16.37
N ARG A 180 7.68 60.37 -17.03
CA ARG A 180 7.32 61.74 -16.65
C ARG A 180 6.82 62.52 -17.84
N ASP A 181 5.59 63.00 -17.73
CA ASP A 181 5.11 64.15 -18.49
C ASP A 181 4.81 65.28 -17.51
N ALA A 182 5.60 66.36 -17.57
CA ALA A 182 5.52 67.48 -16.63
C ALA A 182 4.18 68.24 -16.66
N SER A 183 3.31 67.96 -17.64
CA SER A 183 2.02 68.60 -17.81
C SER A 183 0.82 67.69 -17.52
N ARG A 184 1.05 66.38 -17.35
CA ARG A 184 -0.04 65.38 -17.28
C ARG A 184 0.00 64.49 -16.06
N TYR A 185 1.03 63.65 -15.95
CA TYR A 185 1.15 62.65 -14.88
C TYR A 185 2.58 62.12 -14.81
N THR A 186 2.94 61.52 -13.68
CA THR A 186 4.22 60.81 -13.52
C THR A 186 3.96 59.42 -12.96
N VAL A 187 4.53 58.39 -13.59
CA VAL A 187 4.42 56.99 -13.17
C VAL A 187 5.75 56.52 -12.62
N TYR A 188 5.68 55.87 -11.48
CA TYR A 188 6.81 55.23 -10.82
C TYR A 188 6.43 53.78 -10.55
N ALA A 189 7.25 52.83 -10.97
CA ALA A 189 7.13 51.45 -10.50
C ALA A 189 8.50 50.93 -10.07
N ALA A 190 8.51 50.17 -8.99
CA ALA A 190 9.73 49.57 -8.48
C ALA A 190 9.47 48.18 -7.94
N ARG A 191 10.56 47.41 -7.85
CA ARG A 191 10.61 46.12 -7.22
C ARG A 191 11.61 46.12 -6.06
N TRP A 192 11.30 45.37 -5.02
CA TRP A 192 12.27 44.98 -4.00
C TRP A 192 12.48 43.47 -4.15
N PRO A 193 13.71 43.01 -4.43
CA PRO A 193 13.97 41.62 -4.72
C PRO A 193 13.75 40.72 -3.49
N ASP A 194 14.01 41.23 -2.28
CA ASP A 194 13.90 40.47 -1.03
C ASP A 194 13.32 41.38 0.08
N ALA A 195 12.15 41.02 0.61
CA ALA A 195 11.47 41.73 1.69
C ALA A 195 12.04 41.43 3.10
N GLY A 196 12.91 40.43 3.24
CA GLY A 196 13.40 39.88 4.50
C GLY A 196 12.36 39.01 5.20
N ALA A 197 12.40 38.93 6.52
CA ALA A 197 11.40 38.22 7.31
C ALA A 197 9.97 38.75 7.04
N ALA A 198 8.98 37.85 7.08
CA ALA A 198 7.57 38.21 6.92
C ALA A 198 7.15 39.28 7.95
N GLY A 199 6.26 40.19 7.54
CA GLY A 199 5.80 41.31 8.37
C GLY A 199 5.46 42.57 7.57
N SER A 200 5.11 43.64 8.28
CA SER A 200 4.71 44.92 7.69
C SER A 200 5.88 45.64 7.02
N LYS A 201 5.70 46.02 5.74
CA LYS A 201 6.66 46.76 4.91
C LYS A 201 6.00 48.04 4.38
N THR A 202 6.78 49.11 4.25
CA THR A 202 6.29 50.39 3.69
C THR A 202 6.87 50.63 2.30
N LEU A 203 6.05 50.40 1.28
CA LEU A 203 6.34 50.61 -0.13
C LEU A 203 6.19 52.08 -0.53
N GLY A 204 6.81 52.45 -1.65
CA GLY A 204 6.69 53.77 -2.28
C GLY A 204 7.94 54.64 -2.14
N LEU A 205 7.74 55.96 -2.24
CA LEU A 205 8.80 56.96 -2.29
C LEU A 205 8.84 57.79 -1.00
N SER A 206 10.03 58.21 -0.59
CA SER A 206 10.23 59.21 0.46
C SER A 206 10.29 60.65 -0.11
N SER A 207 10.58 60.79 -1.40
CA SER A 207 10.60 62.05 -2.16
C SER A 207 10.26 61.78 -3.63
N PRO A 208 9.54 62.68 -4.35
CA PRO A 208 9.02 63.98 -3.89
C PRO A 208 7.78 63.85 -2.99
N SER A 209 7.62 64.78 -2.04
CA SER A 209 6.57 64.73 -1.00
C SER A 209 5.32 65.58 -1.28
N GLY A 210 5.14 66.07 -2.51
CA GLY A 210 3.98 66.88 -2.95
C GLY A 210 3.08 66.20 -3.98
N GLN A 211 3.17 64.87 -4.08
CA GLN A 211 2.42 64.10 -5.07
C GLN A 211 0.96 63.95 -4.66
N LYS A 212 0.05 63.95 -5.65
CA LYS A 212 -1.34 63.50 -5.48
C LYS A 212 -1.46 62.16 -6.16
N TYR A 213 -1.38 61.09 -5.39
CA TYR A 213 -1.01 59.79 -5.94
C TYR A 213 -2.01 58.68 -5.67
N SER A 214 -2.05 57.73 -6.60
CA SER A 214 -2.59 56.40 -6.41
C SER A 214 -1.44 55.39 -6.39
N ILE A 215 -1.39 54.53 -5.37
CA ILE A 215 -0.34 53.52 -5.21
C ILE A 215 -0.96 52.14 -4.96
N ALA A 216 -0.41 51.12 -5.60
CA ALA A 216 -0.74 49.72 -5.36
C ALA A 216 0.54 48.90 -5.22
N GLY A 217 0.48 47.83 -4.44
CA GLY A 217 1.60 46.93 -4.22
C GLY A 217 1.16 45.48 -4.09
N ILE A 218 2.04 44.56 -4.48
CA ILE A 218 1.82 43.11 -4.40
C ILE A 218 3.10 42.39 -3.99
N GLU A 219 2.91 41.28 -3.29
CA GLU A 219 3.94 40.32 -2.92
C GLU A 219 3.99 39.13 -3.89
N VAL A 220 5.20 38.78 -4.33
CA VAL A 220 5.53 37.55 -5.05
C VAL A 220 6.35 36.69 -4.10
N LEU A 221 5.83 35.51 -3.74
CA LEU A 221 6.39 34.70 -2.66
C LEU A 221 7.78 34.19 -3.02
N GLY A 222 8.69 34.25 -2.04
CA GLY A 222 9.96 33.55 -2.10
C GLY A 222 9.75 32.04 -2.13
N THR A 223 10.74 31.31 -2.64
CA THR A 223 10.71 29.84 -2.65
C THR A 223 11.21 29.29 -1.35
N SER A 224 10.54 28.26 -0.85
CA SER A 224 11.08 27.38 0.17
C SER A 224 12.25 26.51 -0.40
N SER A 225 13.43 27.15 -0.53
CA SER A 225 14.72 26.66 -1.09
C SER A 225 14.93 26.90 -2.60
N PRO A 226 16.17 27.22 -3.06
CA PRO A 226 16.41 27.73 -4.41
C PRO A 226 16.20 26.65 -5.48
N SER A 227 15.41 26.95 -6.51
CA SER A 227 15.38 26.19 -7.77
C SER A 227 16.60 26.56 -8.62
N PRO A 228 17.48 25.61 -9.00
CA PRO A 228 18.41 25.78 -10.11
C PRO A 228 17.71 25.44 -11.44
N ALA A 229 18.23 26.00 -12.55
CA ALA A 229 17.62 25.96 -13.88
C ALA A 229 17.45 24.52 -14.41
N ALA A 230 16.28 24.22 -15.00
CA ALA A 230 15.98 22.96 -15.66
C ALA A 230 16.93 22.69 -16.85
N ALA A 231 17.46 21.48 -16.94
CA ALA A 231 18.14 21.00 -18.13
C ALA A 231 17.05 20.52 -19.12
N ALA A 232 16.68 21.37 -20.08
CA ALA A 232 15.77 21.00 -21.16
C ALA A 232 16.57 20.71 -22.43
N LEU A 233 16.49 19.47 -22.95
CA LEU A 233 17.08 19.07 -24.23
C LEU A 233 15.94 18.80 -25.21
N SER A 234 15.88 19.52 -26.33
CA SER A 234 14.87 19.31 -27.38
C SER A 234 15.53 19.09 -28.75
N ALA A 235 15.04 18.07 -29.49
CA ALA A 235 15.52 17.73 -30.83
C ALA A 235 14.35 17.73 -31.83
N THR A 236 14.52 18.42 -32.96
CA THR A 236 13.54 18.51 -34.07
C THR A 236 14.25 18.19 -35.39
N ALA A 237 14.00 17.00 -35.95
CA ALA A 237 14.61 16.51 -37.20
C ALA A 237 13.71 15.47 -37.88
N ALA A 238 14.05 15.00 -39.10
CA ALA A 238 13.28 13.94 -39.77
C ALA A 238 13.36 12.60 -38.98
N ASP A 239 14.54 12.32 -38.41
CA ASP A 239 14.80 11.29 -37.39
C ASP A 239 15.39 12.00 -36.17
N ALA A 240 14.69 12.06 -35.03
CA ALA A 240 15.18 12.76 -33.83
C ALA A 240 15.35 11.81 -32.64
N SER A 241 16.59 11.73 -32.14
CA SER A 241 16.93 11.04 -30.90
C SER A 241 17.42 12.05 -29.86
N ALA A 242 16.78 12.07 -28.70
CA ALA A 242 17.23 12.81 -27.52
C ALA A 242 17.61 11.81 -26.43
N SER A 243 18.91 11.74 -26.11
CA SER A 243 19.44 10.87 -25.05
C SER A 243 20.29 11.70 -24.08
N LEU A 244 20.02 11.60 -22.78
CA LEU A 244 20.79 12.27 -21.75
C LEU A 244 21.18 11.23 -20.67
N ALA A 245 22.46 11.20 -20.30
CA ALA A 245 22.97 10.39 -19.20
C ALA A 245 23.64 11.33 -18.18
N LEU A 246 23.23 11.26 -16.92
CA LEU A 246 23.76 12.08 -15.83
C LEU A 246 24.48 11.20 -14.81
N ASP A 247 25.75 11.51 -14.54
CA ASP A 247 26.68 10.79 -13.63
C ASP A 247 26.79 11.52 -12.26
N ALA A 248 27.26 10.81 -11.23
CA ALA A 248 27.28 11.14 -9.79
C ALA A 248 28.06 12.41 -9.35
N GLY A 249 28.36 13.31 -10.28
CA GLY A 249 29.05 14.59 -10.05
C GLY A 249 28.25 15.85 -10.45
N ALA A 250 26.98 15.71 -10.83
CA ALA A 250 26.15 16.83 -11.29
C ALA A 250 25.62 17.71 -10.12
N PRO A 251 25.55 19.05 -10.29
CA PRO A 251 25.11 19.97 -9.23
C PRO A 251 23.63 19.74 -8.83
N PRO A 252 23.24 20.04 -7.57
CA PRO A 252 21.92 19.70 -7.05
C PRO A 252 20.72 20.35 -7.77
N GLY A 253 19.65 19.58 -8.04
CA GLY A 253 18.30 20.13 -8.30
C GLY A 253 17.84 20.34 -9.76
N SER A 254 18.31 19.56 -10.74
CA SER A 254 17.82 19.66 -12.12
C SER A 254 16.50 18.90 -12.34
N ALA A 255 15.43 19.59 -12.78
CA ALA A 255 14.37 18.94 -13.54
C ALA A 255 14.93 18.56 -14.93
N ALA A 256 14.82 17.29 -15.31
CA ALA A 256 15.18 16.81 -16.64
C ALA A 256 13.92 16.77 -17.50
N ALA A 257 13.86 17.61 -18.54
CA ALA A 257 12.82 17.58 -19.55
C ALA A 257 13.45 17.23 -20.90
N LEU A 258 13.11 16.06 -21.45
CA LEU A 258 13.57 15.60 -22.77
C LEU A 258 12.38 15.55 -23.72
N ALA A 259 12.46 16.26 -24.84
CA ALA A 259 11.41 16.28 -25.86
C ALA A 259 11.98 15.98 -27.26
N ALA A 260 11.47 14.96 -27.95
CA ALA A 260 11.83 14.62 -29.33
C ALA A 260 10.60 14.72 -30.25
N THR A 261 10.73 15.42 -31.39
CA THR A 261 9.65 15.57 -32.40
C THR A 261 10.20 15.29 -33.80
N ALA A 262 9.75 14.21 -34.45
CA ALA A 262 10.29 13.72 -35.73
C ALA A 262 9.32 12.80 -36.51
N GLY A 263 9.74 12.30 -37.69
CA GLY A 263 9.07 11.20 -38.39
C GLY A 263 9.15 9.89 -37.60
N ASP A 264 10.34 9.59 -37.05
CA ASP A 264 10.62 8.60 -36.01
C ASP A 264 11.28 9.31 -34.79
N ALA A 265 10.72 9.18 -33.58
CA ALA A 265 11.24 9.88 -32.38
C ALA A 265 11.54 8.95 -31.20
N SER A 266 12.75 9.08 -30.65
CA SER A 266 13.17 8.38 -29.42
C SER A 266 13.65 9.36 -28.35
N ALA A 267 13.06 9.26 -27.16
CA ALA A 267 13.50 9.99 -25.96
C ALA A 267 13.91 8.98 -24.87
N SER A 268 15.18 9.04 -24.45
CA SER A 268 15.73 8.15 -23.42
C SER A 268 16.50 8.93 -22.36
N LEU A 269 16.24 8.64 -21.09
CA LEU A 269 16.92 9.24 -19.94
C LEU A 269 17.38 8.13 -18.98
N ALA A 270 18.66 8.17 -18.60
CA ALA A 270 19.25 7.30 -17.59
C ALA A 270 19.90 8.15 -16.48
N LEU A 271 19.58 7.83 -15.21
CA LEU A 271 20.02 8.57 -14.02
C LEU A 271 20.76 7.62 -13.07
N ASP A 272 21.99 7.98 -12.69
CA ASP A 272 22.87 7.25 -11.76
C ASP A 272 22.72 7.74 -10.30
N ALA A 273 23.20 6.93 -9.34
CA ALA A 273 23.15 7.12 -7.90
C ALA A 273 23.76 8.47 -7.44
N GLY A 274 23.06 9.21 -6.56
CA GLY A 274 23.62 10.35 -5.83
C GLY A 274 23.15 11.75 -6.28
N LEU A 275 22.09 11.85 -7.08
CA LEU A 275 21.47 13.12 -7.45
C LEU A 275 20.50 13.62 -6.36
N PRO A 276 20.65 14.85 -5.84
CA PRO A 276 19.73 15.38 -4.83
C PRO A 276 18.44 15.91 -5.46
N GLY A 277 17.30 15.55 -4.86
CA GLY A 277 15.95 16.12 -5.01
C GLY A 277 15.60 16.81 -6.34
N SER A 278 15.10 16.09 -7.37
CA SER A 278 14.44 16.69 -8.53
C SER A 278 12.91 16.73 -8.30
N SER A 279 12.26 17.80 -8.75
CA SER A 279 10.83 18.06 -8.50
C SER A 279 9.88 17.57 -9.61
N ALA A 280 10.38 17.34 -10.83
CA ALA A 280 9.64 16.65 -11.89
C ALA A 280 10.58 16.09 -12.98
N ILE A 281 10.29 14.90 -13.50
CA ILE A 281 10.91 14.33 -14.71
C ILE A 281 9.81 14.23 -15.77
N ALA A 282 10.03 14.87 -16.92
CA ALA A 282 9.07 14.86 -18.04
C ALA A 282 9.77 14.41 -19.33
N LEU A 283 9.38 13.27 -19.87
CA LEU A 283 9.81 12.81 -21.19
C LEU A 283 8.64 12.81 -22.15
N SER A 284 8.79 13.48 -23.29
CA SER A 284 7.80 13.45 -24.36
C SER A 284 8.40 13.08 -25.72
N ALA A 285 7.77 12.15 -26.44
CA ALA A 285 8.11 11.80 -27.81
C ALA A 285 6.87 11.93 -28.71
N THR A 286 6.99 12.57 -29.86
CA THR A 286 5.88 12.77 -30.81
C THR A 286 6.35 12.49 -32.24
N ALA A 287 5.86 11.39 -32.84
CA ALA A 287 6.30 10.91 -34.16
C ALA A 287 5.28 9.98 -34.84
N ALA A 288 5.60 9.38 -36.00
CA ALA A 288 4.82 8.28 -36.58
C ALA A 288 5.06 6.97 -35.80
N ASP A 289 6.31 6.74 -35.35
CA ASP A 289 6.71 5.75 -34.33
C ASP A 289 7.40 6.48 -33.15
N ALA A 290 6.91 6.33 -31.91
CA ALA A 290 7.46 7.04 -30.74
C ALA A 290 7.79 6.12 -29.55
N THR A 291 9.01 6.27 -29.02
CA THR A 291 9.46 5.56 -27.81
C THR A 291 9.93 6.55 -26.74
N ALA A 292 9.33 6.47 -25.55
CA ALA A 292 9.77 7.20 -24.36
C ALA A 292 10.20 6.19 -23.28
N SER A 293 11.49 6.19 -22.93
CA SER A 293 12.06 5.23 -21.97
C SER A 293 12.82 5.94 -20.86
N LEU A 294 12.58 5.53 -19.61
CA LEU A 294 13.26 6.05 -18.43
C LEU A 294 13.77 4.87 -17.58
N ALA A 295 15.05 4.92 -17.22
CA ALA A 295 15.69 3.96 -16.30
C ALA A 295 16.26 4.72 -15.09
N LEU A 296 15.93 4.27 -13.88
CA LEU A 296 16.35 4.87 -12.61
C LEU A 296 17.19 3.88 -11.79
N ASP A 297 18.41 4.27 -11.41
CA ASP A 297 19.32 3.51 -10.55
C ASP A 297 19.12 3.83 -9.04
N ALA A 298 19.68 3.00 -8.16
CA ALA A 298 19.62 3.10 -6.72
C ALA A 298 20.16 4.46 -6.21
N GLY A 299 19.31 5.26 -5.56
CA GLY A 299 19.69 6.58 -5.04
C GLY A 299 19.23 7.78 -5.87
N ALA A 300 18.19 7.61 -6.69
CA ALA A 300 17.49 8.70 -7.37
C ALA A 300 16.65 9.60 -6.41
N PRO A 301 16.28 10.82 -6.83
CA PRO A 301 15.66 11.82 -5.94
C PRO A 301 14.25 11.49 -5.40
N THR A 302 14.01 11.67 -4.10
CA THR A 302 12.68 11.45 -3.47
C THR A 302 11.69 12.60 -3.73
N GLY A 303 10.43 12.29 -4.10
CA GLY A 303 9.32 13.26 -4.21
C GLY A 303 9.03 13.83 -5.61
N THR A 304 9.56 13.21 -6.66
CA THR A 304 9.49 13.67 -8.06
C THR A 304 8.20 13.22 -8.78
N ALA A 305 7.44 14.12 -9.40
CA ALA A 305 6.39 13.70 -10.34
C ALA A 305 7.04 13.19 -11.65
N ILE A 306 6.73 11.97 -12.08
CA ILE A 306 7.28 11.39 -13.33
C ILE A 306 6.15 11.38 -14.36
N ALA A 307 6.31 12.13 -15.45
CA ALA A 307 5.39 12.15 -16.58
C ALA A 307 6.09 11.65 -17.85
N LEU A 308 5.64 10.51 -18.37
CA LEU A 308 6.12 9.93 -19.63
C LEU A 308 4.97 10.01 -20.64
N SER A 309 5.19 10.70 -21.76
CA SER A 309 4.21 10.78 -22.84
C SER A 309 4.81 10.38 -24.20
N ALA A 310 4.19 9.40 -24.86
CA ALA A 310 4.49 9.04 -26.25
C ALA A 310 3.23 9.22 -27.10
N THR A 311 3.34 9.88 -28.25
CA THR A 311 2.21 10.15 -29.16
C THR A 311 2.61 9.78 -30.58
N ALA A 312 2.07 8.68 -31.12
CA ALA A 312 2.44 8.12 -32.43
C ALA A 312 1.36 7.21 -33.04
N ALA A 313 1.60 6.61 -34.22
CA ALA A 313 0.79 5.50 -34.74
C ALA A 313 1.11 4.18 -34.00
N ASP A 314 2.39 3.97 -33.63
CA ASP A 314 2.90 2.98 -32.66
C ASP A 314 3.61 3.71 -31.50
N ALA A 315 3.11 3.60 -30.25
CA ALA A 315 3.69 4.32 -29.10
C ALA A 315 4.02 3.41 -27.91
N THR A 316 5.26 3.49 -27.43
CA THR A 316 5.72 2.77 -26.22
C THR A 316 6.23 3.73 -25.16
N ALA A 317 5.65 3.66 -23.95
CA ALA A 317 6.14 4.35 -22.76
C ALA A 317 6.54 3.32 -21.69
N SER A 318 7.84 3.26 -21.36
CA SER A 318 8.38 2.25 -20.44
C SER A 318 9.20 2.87 -19.31
N LEU A 319 8.92 2.45 -18.07
CA LEU A 319 9.68 2.84 -16.87
C LEU A 319 10.26 1.60 -16.19
N ALA A 320 11.59 1.58 -16.02
CA ALA A 320 12.31 0.55 -15.26
C ALA A 320 12.94 1.17 -14.00
N LEU A 321 12.63 0.59 -12.83
CA LEU A 321 13.16 0.98 -11.53
C LEU A 321 14.10 -0.11 -11.01
N ASP A 322 15.34 0.24 -10.65
CA ASP A 322 16.29 -0.66 -9.98
C ASP A 322 16.09 -0.67 -8.45
N ALA A 323 16.66 -1.68 -7.78
CA ALA A 323 16.57 -1.89 -6.34
C ALA A 323 17.14 -0.68 -5.55
N GLY A 324 16.25 0.17 -5.01
CA GLY A 324 16.61 1.40 -4.30
C GLY A 324 16.10 2.71 -4.92
N ALA A 325 15.16 2.65 -5.86
CA ALA A 325 14.47 3.83 -6.40
C ALA A 325 13.47 4.46 -5.39
N PRO A 326 13.23 5.78 -5.43
CA PRO A 326 12.41 6.50 -4.45
C PRO A 326 10.89 6.24 -4.61
N THR A 327 10.23 5.79 -3.54
CA THR A 327 8.76 5.65 -3.49
C THR A 327 8.06 6.87 -2.90
N GLY A 328 6.90 7.25 -3.47
CA GLY A 328 6.14 8.48 -3.17
C GLY A 328 5.95 9.42 -4.38
N THR A 329 6.37 8.96 -5.57
CA THR A 329 6.29 9.68 -6.84
C THR A 329 4.91 9.44 -7.50
N ALA A 330 4.21 10.51 -7.86
CA ALA A 330 3.06 10.39 -8.77
C ALA A 330 3.59 10.05 -10.17
N ILE A 331 3.39 8.81 -10.60
CA ILE A 331 3.80 8.32 -11.91
C ILE A 331 2.60 8.43 -12.85
N ALA A 332 2.71 9.28 -13.87
CA ALA A 332 1.75 9.40 -14.97
C ALA A 332 2.40 8.90 -16.26
N LEU A 333 2.05 7.68 -16.67
CA LEU A 333 2.44 7.10 -17.96
C LEU A 333 1.28 7.30 -18.94
N SER A 334 1.55 7.90 -20.10
CA SER A 334 0.56 8.08 -21.16
C SER A 334 1.16 7.71 -22.52
N ALA A 335 0.61 6.71 -23.19
CA ALA A 335 0.92 6.40 -24.58
C ALA A 335 -0.36 6.62 -25.40
N THR A 336 -0.28 7.36 -26.50
CA THR A 336 -1.42 7.66 -27.38
C THR A 336 -1.07 7.18 -28.78
N ALA A 337 -1.60 6.02 -29.19
CA ALA A 337 -1.35 5.40 -30.50
C ALA A 337 -2.47 4.46 -30.97
N ALA A 338 -2.38 3.95 -32.20
CA ALA A 338 -3.23 2.86 -32.68
C ALA A 338 -2.91 1.57 -31.91
N ASP A 339 -1.61 1.27 -31.72
CA ASP A 339 -1.06 0.25 -30.81
C ASP A 339 -0.25 0.92 -29.69
N ALA A 340 -0.76 0.92 -28.45
CA ALA A 340 -0.14 1.64 -27.32
C ALA A 340 0.23 0.71 -26.16
N THR A 341 1.51 0.72 -25.74
CA THR A 341 2.00 -0.06 -24.58
C THR A 341 2.52 0.85 -23.46
N ALA A 342 1.98 0.71 -22.25
CA ALA A 342 2.48 1.33 -21.02
C ALA A 342 2.88 0.25 -20.00
N ALA A 343 4.16 0.20 -19.61
CA ALA A 343 4.69 -0.82 -18.69
C ALA A 343 5.52 -0.20 -17.55
N LEU A 344 5.29 -0.69 -16.32
CA LEU A 344 6.06 -0.37 -15.11
C LEU A 344 6.73 -1.64 -14.56
N TRP A 345 8.05 -1.61 -14.42
CA TRP A 345 8.85 -2.65 -13.73
C TRP A 345 9.47 -2.07 -12.46
N ALA A 346 9.13 -2.63 -11.30
CA ALA A 346 9.66 -2.21 -10.01
C ALA A 346 10.47 -3.34 -9.33
N ALA A 347 11.79 -3.18 -9.21
CA ALA A 347 12.64 -3.98 -8.33
C ALA A 347 12.80 -3.26 -6.96
N GLY A 348 12.78 -4.02 -5.87
CA GLY A 348 12.49 -3.60 -4.49
C GLY A 348 13.19 -2.37 -3.87
N GLY A 349 12.42 -1.58 -3.10
CA GLY A 349 12.89 -0.51 -2.21
C GLY A 349 11.76 0.45 -1.78
N GLY A 350 11.03 0.12 -0.71
CA GLY A 350 9.82 0.84 -0.25
C GLY A 350 10.05 2.08 0.65
N PRO A 351 8.98 2.78 1.08
CA PRO A 351 9.06 3.95 1.98
C PRO A 351 9.75 3.60 3.30
N ILE A 352 10.40 4.58 3.95
CA ILE A 352 10.90 4.42 5.33
C ILE A 352 9.73 4.40 6.31
N GLY A 353 9.09 3.25 6.45
CA GLY A 353 8.23 2.96 7.57
C GLY A 353 9.05 2.71 8.83
N PHE A 354 8.38 2.63 9.98
CA PHE A 354 9.04 2.19 11.23
C PHE A 354 9.75 0.84 11.05
N ASP A 355 9.23 -0.03 10.18
CA ASP A 355 9.79 -1.34 9.87
C ASP A 355 11.00 -1.31 8.92
N THR A 356 11.22 -0.24 8.16
CA THR A 356 12.36 -0.14 7.21
C THR A 356 13.38 0.93 7.60
N ALA A 357 13.15 1.64 8.73
CA ALA A 357 14.01 2.72 9.18
C ALA A 357 15.44 2.25 9.57
N PRO A 358 16.51 2.92 9.08
CA PRO A 358 17.88 2.60 9.46
C PRO A 358 18.18 3.00 10.91
N ALA A 359 19.23 2.45 11.53
CA ALA A 359 19.71 2.87 12.87
C ALA A 359 18.65 2.89 14.00
N ARG A 360 17.59 2.08 13.86
CA ARG A 360 16.60 1.82 14.90
C ARG A 360 17.27 1.23 16.15
N VAL A 361 16.79 1.63 17.32
CA VAL A 361 17.22 1.14 18.63
C VAL A 361 16.07 0.69 19.52
N LEU A 362 14.84 1.04 19.13
CA LEU A 362 13.60 0.61 19.76
C LEU A 362 12.51 0.59 18.69
N TRP A 363 11.75 -0.50 18.63
CA TRP A 363 10.51 -0.58 17.86
C TRP A 363 9.52 -1.47 18.62
N LEU A 364 8.64 -0.81 19.36
CA LEU A 364 7.45 -1.41 19.96
C LEU A 364 6.30 -1.22 19.00
N ASP A 365 5.80 -2.32 18.44
CA ASP A 365 4.65 -2.33 17.54
C ASP A 365 3.48 -3.07 18.19
N ALA A 366 2.32 -2.44 18.28
CA ALA A 366 1.15 -3.10 18.81
C ALA A 366 0.57 -4.13 17.83
N GLY A 367 0.89 -4.05 16.53
CA GLY A 367 0.44 -5.03 15.53
C GLY A 367 1.04 -6.42 15.76
N ASP A 368 2.34 -6.47 16.09
CA ASP A 368 3.11 -7.72 16.02
C ASP A 368 4.13 -7.91 17.18
N GLY A 369 4.08 -7.09 18.23
CA GLY A 369 5.04 -7.13 19.33
C GLY A 369 4.43 -7.38 20.70
N VAL A 370 3.11 -7.54 20.81
CA VAL A 370 2.41 -7.57 22.11
C VAL A 370 1.98 -8.99 22.46
N ASN A 371 2.46 -9.47 23.60
CA ASN A 371 1.98 -10.68 24.25
C ASN A 371 0.97 -10.28 25.32
N ALA A 372 -0.27 -10.77 25.25
CA ALA A 372 -1.30 -10.47 26.25
C ALA A 372 -1.95 -11.70 26.90
N ARG A 373 -1.51 -12.92 26.53
CA ARG A 373 -2.14 -14.17 26.98
C ARG A 373 -1.36 -14.88 28.09
N GLY A 374 -2.11 -15.60 28.92
CA GLY A 374 -1.62 -16.25 30.12
C GLY A 374 -1.81 -17.76 30.08
N ALA A 375 -0.99 -18.47 30.84
CA ALA A 375 -1.20 -19.87 31.20
C ALA A 375 -1.20 -19.99 32.72
N VAL A 376 -1.73 -21.11 33.22
CA VAL A 376 -1.49 -21.47 34.62
C VAL A 376 -0.08 -22.03 34.77
N GLU A 377 0.67 -21.51 35.74
CA GLU A 377 1.98 -22.02 36.16
C GLU A 377 1.84 -22.87 37.43
N LEU A 378 2.52 -24.01 37.45
CA LEU A 378 2.42 -25.01 38.51
C LEU A 378 3.81 -25.40 39.01
N ASP A 379 3.97 -25.43 40.33
CA ASP A 379 5.26 -25.63 41.03
C ASP A 379 5.76 -27.08 41.13
N GLY A 380 5.06 -28.06 40.56
CA GLY A 380 5.40 -29.47 40.69
C GLY A 380 5.23 -30.08 42.09
N SER A 381 4.71 -29.34 43.07
CA SER A 381 4.80 -29.72 44.48
C SER A 381 3.51 -29.57 45.29
N THR A 382 2.74 -28.49 45.09
CA THR A 382 1.52 -28.21 45.85
C THR A 382 0.36 -27.70 45.00
N GLN A 383 0.63 -27.28 43.77
CA GLN A 383 -0.31 -26.52 42.94
C GLN A 383 -1.06 -27.39 41.93
N TYR A 384 -2.36 -27.13 41.79
CA TYR A 384 -3.21 -27.73 40.75
C TYR A 384 -4.54 -26.99 40.63
N LEU A 385 -5.28 -27.25 39.55
CA LEU A 385 -6.66 -26.78 39.38
C LEU A 385 -7.63 -27.94 39.58
N THR A 386 -8.78 -27.72 40.22
CA THR A 386 -9.76 -28.78 40.49
C THR A 386 -11.19 -28.30 40.39
N ARG A 387 -12.07 -29.18 39.94
CA ARG A 387 -13.51 -28.96 39.96
C ARG A 387 -14.23 -30.19 40.50
N SER A 388 -15.09 -29.97 41.48
CA SER A 388 -15.97 -31.01 42.02
C SER A 388 -17.06 -31.40 41.00
N GLY A 389 -17.34 -32.70 40.90
CA GLY A 389 -18.45 -33.23 40.13
C GLY A 389 -18.05 -33.87 38.79
N SER A 390 -18.71 -34.99 38.48
CA SER A 390 -18.36 -35.78 37.30
C SER A 390 -18.91 -35.18 36.01
N LEU A 391 -18.07 -35.16 34.96
CA LEU A 391 -18.49 -34.82 33.59
C LEU A 391 -18.72 -36.08 32.74
N MET A 392 -18.51 -37.28 33.29
CA MET A 392 -18.49 -38.51 32.51
C MET A 392 -19.84 -38.87 31.89
N GLY A 393 -20.95 -38.54 32.57
CA GLY A 393 -22.29 -38.69 32.00
C GLY A 393 -22.55 -37.76 30.80
N VAL A 394 -21.88 -36.60 30.75
CA VAL A 394 -21.99 -35.63 29.66
C VAL A 394 -21.05 -36.01 28.50
N LEU A 395 -19.86 -36.52 28.81
CA LEU A 395 -18.86 -36.92 27.82
C LEU A 395 -19.26 -38.19 27.06
N GLY A 396 -20.00 -39.11 27.69
CA GLY A 396 -20.47 -40.34 27.06
C GLY A 396 -19.34 -41.34 26.79
N THR A 397 -19.52 -42.19 25.77
CA THR A 397 -18.55 -43.25 25.40
C THR A 397 -17.58 -42.84 24.29
N SER A 398 -17.80 -41.66 23.69
CA SER A 398 -16.89 -41.07 22.71
C SER A 398 -16.63 -39.62 23.09
N TYR A 399 -15.39 -39.28 23.41
CA TYR A 399 -15.01 -37.96 23.90
C TYR A 399 -13.57 -37.65 23.53
N SER A 400 -13.22 -36.37 23.57
CA SER A 400 -11.85 -35.91 23.33
C SER A 400 -11.45 -34.91 24.40
N VAL A 401 -10.16 -34.88 24.73
CA VAL A 401 -9.56 -33.92 25.64
C VAL A 401 -8.31 -33.36 24.99
N GLN A 402 -8.12 -32.04 25.06
CA GLN A 402 -6.88 -31.38 24.69
C GLN A 402 -6.30 -30.60 25.85
N ALA A 403 -4.99 -30.33 25.78
CA ALA A 403 -4.33 -29.26 26.49
C ALA A 403 -3.09 -28.82 25.71
N TRP A 404 -2.73 -27.56 25.86
CA TRP A 404 -1.35 -27.13 25.64
C TRP A 404 -0.58 -27.28 26.95
N VAL A 405 0.62 -27.84 26.87
CA VAL A 405 1.46 -28.11 28.04
C VAL A 405 2.91 -27.68 27.79
N TYR A 406 3.52 -27.07 28.80
CA TYR A 406 4.94 -26.74 28.83
C TYR A 406 5.57 -27.43 30.04
N LEU A 407 6.65 -28.18 29.84
CA LEU A 407 7.37 -28.82 30.93
C LEU A 407 8.59 -27.99 31.32
N ASP A 408 8.74 -27.68 32.61
CA ASP A 408 9.95 -27.03 33.13
C ASP A 408 11.11 -28.02 33.25
N ALA A 409 10.79 -29.29 33.52
CA ALA A 409 11.75 -30.38 33.60
C ALA A 409 11.17 -31.74 33.18
N THR A 410 12.01 -32.54 32.52
CA THR A 410 11.75 -33.92 32.10
C THR A 410 12.11 -34.95 33.18
N GLY A 411 11.78 -36.23 32.96
CA GLY A 411 12.18 -37.38 33.78
C GLY A 411 11.25 -37.70 34.96
N ALA A 412 10.08 -37.08 35.03
CA ALA A 412 9.10 -37.29 36.10
C ALA A 412 7.71 -37.55 35.54
N SER A 413 6.93 -38.43 36.19
CA SER A 413 5.54 -38.63 35.80
C SER A 413 4.66 -37.49 36.29
N ARG A 414 3.86 -36.90 35.39
CA ARG A 414 3.01 -35.73 35.69
C ARG A 414 1.60 -35.90 35.09
N GLY A 415 0.59 -35.40 35.79
CA GLY A 415 -0.79 -35.34 35.29
C GLY A 415 -1.05 -33.99 34.62
N ILE A 416 -1.61 -34.01 33.40
CA ILE A 416 -1.98 -32.79 32.66
C ILE A 416 -3.47 -32.53 32.84
N VAL A 417 -4.32 -33.47 32.41
CA VAL A 417 -5.77 -33.45 32.65
C VAL A 417 -6.22 -34.80 33.18
N CYS A 418 -6.87 -34.81 34.34
CA CYS A 418 -7.36 -36.02 34.96
C CYS A 418 -8.81 -35.85 35.42
N HIS A 419 -9.70 -36.70 34.92
CA HIS A 419 -10.96 -36.96 35.58
C HIS A 419 -10.73 -38.13 36.53
N ARG A 420 -10.89 -37.94 37.85
CA ARG A 420 -10.41 -38.90 38.87
C ARG A 420 -11.48 -39.57 39.71
N SER A 421 -11.40 -40.89 39.94
CA SER A 421 -12.24 -41.60 40.93
C SER A 421 -12.02 -41.10 42.36
N THR A 422 -13.09 -40.97 43.15
CA THR A 422 -13.01 -40.76 44.62
C THR A 422 -12.91 -42.07 45.41
N ALA A 423 -13.16 -43.21 44.74
CA ALA A 423 -13.24 -44.54 45.36
C ALA A 423 -12.02 -45.43 45.07
N SER A 424 -11.10 -45.00 44.19
CA SER A 424 -9.93 -45.77 43.74
C SER A 424 -8.70 -44.87 43.61
N SER A 425 -7.50 -45.44 43.84
CA SER A 425 -6.20 -44.79 43.62
C SER A 425 -5.62 -45.04 42.22
N SER A 426 -6.38 -45.67 41.31
CA SER A 426 -5.95 -45.94 39.93
C SER A 426 -6.45 -44.88 38.94
N ARG A 427 -5.71 -44.69 37.83
CA ARG A 427 -6.04 -43.73 36.75
C ARG A 427 -7.34 -44.10 36.05
N ILE A 428 -8.43 -43.35 36.30
CA ILE A 428 -9.80 -43.67 35.85
C ILE A 428 -10.62 -42.38 35.86
N PRO A 429 -11.53 -42.10 34.91
CA PRO A 429 -11.80 -42.70 33.58
C PRO A 429 -11.24 -41.90 32.39
N LEU A 430 -10.55 -40.80 32.67
CA LEU A 430 -9.85 -39.99 31.68
C LEU A 430 -8.58 -39.51 32.36
N PHE A 431 -7.43 -39.95 31.87
CA PHE A 431 -6.14 -39.44 32.29
C PHE A 431 -5.32 -39.11 31.05
N LEU A 432 -4.90 -37.86 30.94
CA LEU A 432 -3.90 -37.39 30.00
C LEU A 432 -2.71 -36.90 30.82
N GLY A 433 -1.54 -37.46 30.59
CA GLY A 433 -0.33 -37.09 31.32
C GLY A 433 0.94 -37.46 30.58
N VAL A 434 2.04 -37.40 31.32
CA VAL A 434 3.38 -37.75 30.84
C VAL A 434 4.02 -38.75 31.79
N GLY A 435 4.67 -39.78 31.23
CA GLY A 435 5.45 -40.78 31.97
C GLY A 435 6.80 -40.23 32.45
N SER A 436 7.51 -41.02 33.27
CA SER A 436 8.90 -40.67 33.67
C SER A 436 9.93 -40.84 32.54
N ASP A 437 9.49 -41.43 31.43
CA ASP A 437 10.18 -41.51 30.13
C ASP A 437 9.83 -40.34 29.20
N ASP A 438 9.13 -39.32 29.71
CA ASP A 438 8.67 -38.12 29.00
C ASP A 438 7.62 -38.38 27.91
N VAL A 439 7.15 -39.61 27.79
CA VAL A 439 6.16 -40.00 26.78
C VAL A 439 4.75 -39.65 27.25
N VAL A 440 3.96 -39.01 26.37
CA VAL A 440 2.57 -38.68 26.66
C VAL A 440 1.71 -39.93 26.65
N ASP A 441 0.89 -40.11 27.68
CA ASP A 441 -0.04 -41.23 27.82
C ASP A 441 -1.50 -40.77 27.97
N PHE A 442 -2.38 -41.38 27.18
CA PHE A 442 -3.82 -41.24 27.31
C PHE A 442 -4.41 -42.56 27.81
N ILE A 443 -4.91 -42.55 29.05
CA ILE A 443 -5.34 -43.74 29.78
C ILE A 443 -6.82 -43.67 30.12
N VAL A 444 -7.53 -44.76 29.83
CA VAL A 444 -8.95 -44.93 30.14
C VAL A 444 -9.18 -46.28 30.82
N GLY A 445 -10.02 -46.29 31.85
CA GLY A 445 -10.40 -47.47 32.63
C GLY A 445 -11.68 -47.24 33.44
N ALA A 446 -12.03 -48.17 34.31
CA ALA A 446 -13.16 -48.08 35.26
C ALA A 446 -12.72 -48.47 36.69
N ASP A 447 -13.55 -48.22 37.70
CA ASP A 447 -13.21 -48.51 39.10
C ASP A 447 -12.87 -50.00 39.31
N GLY A 448 -11.62 -50.28 39.68
CA GLY A 448 -11.12 -51.63 39.94
C GLY A 448 -10.97 -52.53 38.70
N ALA A 449 -11.05 -51.96 37.49
CA ALA A 449 -10.90 -52.68 36.22
C ALA A 449 -9.51 -52.47 35.59
N ALA A 450 -9.17 -53.30 34.61
CA ALA A 450 -8.01 -53.07 33.74
C ALA A 450 -8.18 -51.77 32.93
N PHE A 451 -7.07 -51.09 32.65
CA PHE A 451 -7.03 -49.88 31.83
C PHE A 451 -6.39 -50.17 30.46
N SER A 452 -6.63 -49.27 29.51
CA SER A 452 -5.92 -49.24 28.23
C SER A 452 -5.24 -47.89 28.06
N THR A 453 -4.12 -47.91 27.35
CA THR A 453 -3.24 -46.75 27.19
C THR A 453 -2.92 -46.55 25.72
N ALA A 454 -3.23 -45.37 25.18
CA ALA A 454 -2.63 -44.88 23.94
C ALA A 454 -1.40 -44.03 24.29
N VAL A 455 -0.34 -44.20 23.51
CA VAL A 455 1.01 -43.64 23.74
C VAL A 455 1.39 -42.72 22.58
N GLY A 456 1.82 -41.50 22.91
CA GLY A 456 2.27 -40.45 21.98
C GLY A 456 3.80 -40.40 21.84
N SER A 457 4.32 -39.28 21.35
CA SER A 457 5.75 -38.97 21.38
C SER A 457 6.20 -38.48 22.76
N ALA A 458 7.53 -38.43 22.97
CA ALA A 458 8.12 -37.80 24.15
C ALA A 458 8.06 -36.28 24.04
N LEU A 459 7.76 -35.60 25.16
CA LEU A 459 7.79 -34.15 25.28
C LEU A 459 9.17 -33.68 25.71
N SER A 460 9.59 -32.56 25.16
CA SER A 460 10.81 -31.87 25.58
C SER A 460 10.48 -30.75 26.56
N ALA A 461 11.33 -30.54 27.56
CA ALA A 461 11.22 -29.38 28.43
C ALA A 461 11.58 -28.09 27.68
N GLY A 462 11.05 -26.97 28.16
CA GLY A 462 11.39 -25.65 27.63
C GLY A 462 10.56 -25.19 26.42
N GLN A 463 9.53 -25.94 26.03
CA GLN A 463 8.66 -25.57 24.90
C GLN A 463 7.21 -26.02 25.09
N TRP A 464 6.30 -25.37 24.37
CA TRP A 464 4.88 -25.70 24.33
C TRP A 464 4.63 -26.91 23.43
N HIS A 465 3.79 -27.83 23.90
CA HIS A 465 3.33 -28.98 23.15
C HIS A 465 1.81 -29.10 23.21
N HIS A 466 1.18 -29.40 22.07
CA HIS A 466 -0.25 -29.66 21.99
C HIS A 466 -0.53 -31.14 22.15
N VAL A 467 -1.27 -31.51 23.18
CA VAL A 467 -1.57 -32.93 23.48
C VAL A 467 -3.07 -33.18 23.41
N VAL A 468 -3.47 -34.20 22.64
CA VAL A 468 -4.89 -34.55 22.46
C VAL A 468 -5.11 -36.04 22.68
N GLY A 469 -5.97 -36.39 23.64
CA GLY A 469 -6.48 -37.74 23.85
C GLY A 469 -7.87 -37.90 23.26
N VAL A 470 -8.09 -38.91 22.42
CA VAL A 470 -9.37 -39.18 21.76
C VAL A 470 -9.86 -40.58 22.09
N ARG A 471 -11.10 -40.69 22.56
CA ARG A 471 -11.80 -41.96 22.71
C ARG A 471 -12.97 -42.03 21.74
N SER A 472 -13.01 -43.09 20.94
CA SER A 472 -14.12 -43.44 20.06
C SER A 472 -14.64 -44.83 20.44
N GLY A 473 -15.64 -44.88 21.30
CA GLY A 473 -16.18 -46.12 21.87
C GLY A 473 -15.14 -46.91 22.67
N ASN A 474 -14.60 -47.97 22.05
CA ASN A 474 -13.62 -48.91 22.62
C ASN A 474 -12.18 -48.64 22.14
N THR A 475 -11.97 -47.64 21.28
CA THR A 475 -10.66 -47.28 20.75
C THR A 475 -10.18 -45.97 21.37
N LEU A 476 -8.93 -45.93 21.81
CA LEU A 476 -8.19 -44.76 22.24
C LEU A 476 -7.16 -44.39 21.18
N SER A 477 -7.02 -43.11 20.90
CA SER A 477 -5.96 -42.52 20.09
C SER A 477 -5.36 -41.34 20.84
N ILE A 478 -4.12 -40.99 20.53
CA ILE A 478 -3.46 -39.81 21.08
C ILE A 478 -2.70 -39.07 19.99
N TYR A 479 -2.60 -37.75 20.13
CA TYR A 479 -1.89 -36.86 19.22
C TYR A 479 -0.98 -35.94 20.02
N VAL A 480 0.19 -35.66 19.48
CA VAL A 480 1.15 -34.68 20.01
C VAL A 480 1.56 -33.78 18.85
N ASP A 481 1.42 -32.46 19.01
CA ASP A 481 1.75 -31.44 18.02
C ASP A 481 1.10 -31.71 16.64
N GLY A 482 -0.18 -32.07 16.68
CA GLY A 482 -0.94 -32.45 15.49
C GLY A 482 -0.64 -33.85 14.93
N VAL A 483 0.42 -34.53 15.40
CA VAL A 483 0.82 -35.84 14.87
C VAL A 483 0.21 -36.98 15.67
N LYS A 484 -0.42 -37.94 14.98
CA LYS A 484 -1.02 -39.11 15.62
C LYS A 484 0.03 -40.08 16.16
N GLY A 485 -0.13 -40.48 17.42
CA GLY A 485 0.60 -41.57 18.07
C GLY A 485 -0.05 -42.94 17.85
N THR A 486 -0.09 -43.76 18.90
CA THR A 486 -0.64 -45.12 18.84
C THR A 486 -2.15 -45.18 19.04
N ASP A 487 -2.77 -46.26 18.54
CA ASP A 487 -4.14 -46.64 18.87
C ASP A 487 -4.14 -47.80 19.87
N ALA A 488 -5.06 -47.76 20.84
CA ALA A 488 -5.28 -48.86 21.79
C ALA A 488 -6.75 -49.24 21.85
N THR A 489 -7.05 -50.54 21.94
CA THR A 489 -8.42 -51.04 22.08
C THR A 489 -8.61 -51.67 23.46
N GLY A 490 -9.75 -51.37 24.09
CA GLY A 490 -10.04 -51.82 25.44
C GLY A 490 -11.53 -52.07 25.67
N SER A 491 -11.85 -52.73 26.78
CA SER A 491 -13.22 -52.85 27.28
C SER A 491 -13.38 -51.96 28.50
N PHE A 492 -14.20 -50.93 28.36
CA PHE A 492 -14.34 -49.86 29.36
C PHE A 492 -15.66 -49.94 30.13
N GLY A 493 -16.20 -51.14 30.29
CA GLY A 493 -17.42 -51.40 31.06
C GLY A 493 -17.13 -51.48 32.57
N GLY A 494 -17.94 -50.82 33.39
CA GLY A 494 -17.81 -50.83 34.84
C GLY A 494 -18.44 -49.60 35.50
N THR A 495 -18.51 -49.58 36.83
CA THR A 495 -18.96 -48.41 37.59
C THR A 495 -17.86 -47.36 37.61
N ILE A 496 -18.23 -46.08 37.46
CA ILE A 496 -17.36 -44.93 37.65
C ILE A 496 -17.98 -44.09 38.77
N THR A 497 -17.36 -44.07 39.94
CA THR A 497 -17.84 -43.34 41.11
C THR A 497 -17.46 -41.86 40.99
N PRO A 498 -18.36 -40.88 41.29
CA PRO A 498 -18.19 -39.50 40.89
C PRO A 498 -16.86 -38.86 41.30
N THR A 499 -16.41 -38.03 40.39
CA THR A 499 -15.01 -37.71 40.14
C THR A 499 -14.79 -36.21 40.18
N HIS A 500 -13.57 -35.75 40.49
CA HIS A 500 -13.19 -34.36 40.21
C HIS A 500 -12.50 -34.31 38.85
N LEU A 501 -12.63 -33.19 38.16
CA LEU A 501 -11.74 -32.84 37.06
C LEU A 501 -10.58 -32.05 37.65
N ASP A 502 -9.36 -32.53 37.46
CA ASP A 502 -8.15 -31.89 37.93
C ASP A 502 -7.23 -31.58 36.75
N TYR A 503 -6.61 -30.40 36.74
CA TYR A 503 -5.50 -30.06 35.84
C TYR A 503 -4.20 -29.97 36.63
N GLY A 504 -3.12 -30.47 36.06
CA GLY A 504 -1.79 -30.41 36.69
C GLY A 504 -1.55 -31.41 37.82
N SER A 505 -2.43 -32.39 38.01
CA SER A 505 -2.26 -33.42 39.05
C SER A 505 -2.92 -34.75 38.70
N ASN A 506 -2.45 -35.80 39.38
CA ASN A 506 -3.12 -37.10 39.47
C ASN A 506 -3.50 -37.42 40.93
N PHE A 507 -4.26 -38.48 41.13
CA PHE A 507 -4.78 -38.92 42.42
C PHE A 507 -4.00 -40.13 42.98
N GLY A 508 -3.51 -40.02 44.22
CA GLY A 508 -2.77 -41.08 44.93
C GLY A 508 -3.56 -41.81 46.02
N GLY A 509 -4.87 -41.54 46.15
CA GLY A 509 -5.75 -42.05 47.22
C GLY A 509 -6.58 -40.94 47.88
N SER A 510 -7.52 -41.31 48.77
CA SER A 510 -8.70 -40.53 49.22
C SER A 510 -8.52 -39.05 49.61
N ALA A 511 -7.29 -38.55 49.83
CA ALA A 511 -7.02 -37.14 50.10
C ALA A 511 -5.68 -36.59 49.52
N SER A 512 -4.92 -37.36 48.73
CA SER A 512 -3.55 -36.98 48.30
C SER A 512 -3.44 -36.85 46.78
N ARG A 513 -2.82 -35.74 46.33
CA ARG A 513 -2.43 -35.54 44.93
C ARG A 513 -1.00 -36.00 44.71
N VAL A 514 -0.76 -36.63 43.56
CA VAL A 514 0.52 -37.16 43.12
C VAL A 514 0.75 -36.74 41.67
N GLN A 515 1.98 -36.88 41.17
CA GLN A 515 2.32 -36.54 39.78
C GLN A 515 1.94 -35.10 39.44
N LEU A 516 2.34 -34.15 40.30
CA LEU A 516 2.07 -32.74 40.10
C LEU A 516 2.92 -32.21 38.93
N LEU A 517 2.30 -31.40 38.08
CA LEU A 517 2.98 -30.76 36.96
C LEU A 517 3.88 -29.64 37.48
N ASP A 518 5.12 -29.62 37.00
CA ASP A 518 6.08 -28.52 37.14
C ASP A 518 6.20 -27.90 35.75
N GLY A 519 5.63 -26.72 35.58
CA GLY A 519 5.44 -26.06 34.29
C GLY A 519 4.00 -25.61 34.07
N ARG A 520 3.64 -25.41 32.79
CA ARG A 520 2.46 -24.62 32.40
C ARG A 520 1.40 -25.42 31.67
N ILE A 521 0.15 -25.01 31.83
CA ILE A 521 -1.00 -25.53 31.07
C ILE A 521 -1.80 -24.37 30.49
N ASP A 522 -2.24 -24.54 29.25
CA ASP A 522 -3.04 -23.56 28.52
C ASP A 522 -4.13 -24.27 27.69
N GLN A 523 -5.20 -23.56 27.33
CA GLN A 523 -6.22 -23.96 26.36
C GLN A 523 -6.74 -25.39 26.54
N VAL A 524 -7.32 -25.68 27.70
CA VAL A 524 -7.85 -27.02 28.00
C VAL A 524 -9.28 -27.17 27.49
N GLY A 525 -9.48 -28.08 26.53
CA GLY A 525 -10.78 -28.35 25.92
C GLY A 525 -11.25 -29.78 26.15
N LEU A 526 -12.54 -29.98 26.42
CA LEU A 526 -13.17 -31.30 26.47
C LEU A 526 -14.41 -31.34 25.57
N TRP A 527 -14.51 -32.38 24.74
CA TRP A 527 -15.65 -32.64 23.85
C TRP A 527 -16.40 -33.89 24.29
N GLY A 528 -17.73 -33.82 24.36
CA GLY A 528 -18.60 -34.92 24.75
C GLY A 528 -19.41 -35.45 23.59
N ASN A 529 -19.57 -36.77 23.54
CA ASN A 529 -20.16 -37.49 22.41
C ASN A 529 -19.49 -37.18 21.06
N ARG A 530 -18.21 -36.80 21.09
CA ARG A 530 -17.41 -36.45 19.92
C ARG A 530 -15.97 -36.91 20.07
N ALA A 531 -15.56 -37.78 19.14
CA ALA A 531 -14.16 -38.09 18.87
C ALA A 531 -13.65 -37.10 17.82
N LEU A 532 -12.64 -36.30 18.16
CA LEU A 532 -12.00 -35.37 17.23
C LEU A 532 -11.27 -36.15 16.14
N THR A 533 -11.37 -35.64 14.92
CA THR A 533 -10.67 -36.18 13.75
C THR A 533 -9.26 -35.61 13.65
N GLN A 534 -8.39 -36.21 12.82
CA GLN A 534 -7.07 -35.64 12.49
C GLN A 534 -7.19 -34.18 12.00
N SER A 535 -8.21 -33.86 11.21
CA SER A 535 -8.44 -32.50 10.71
C SER A 535 -8.82 -31.54 11.84
N ASP A 536 -9.68 -31.97 12.77
CA ASP A 536 -10.01 -31.15 13.94
C ASP A 536 -8.76 -30.88 14.78
N VAL A 537 -7.96 -31.92 15.04
CA VAL A 537 -6.72 -31.83 15.82
C VAL A 537 -5.71 -30.90 15.14
N THR A 538 -5.52 -31.03 13.82
CA THR A 538 -4.60 -30.16 13.07
C THR A 538 -5.06 -28.71 13.09
N GLY A 539 -6.38 -28.47 12.96
CA GLY A 539 -6.94 -27.12 13.05
C GLY A 539 -6.86 -26.52 14.46
N LEU A 540 -6.93 -27.32 15.51
CA LEU A 540 -6.74 -26.88 16.90
C LEU A 540 -5.27 -26.64 17.24
N PHE A 541 -4.36 -27.44 16.65
CA PHE A 541 -2.91 -27.25 16.77
C PHE A 541 -2.46 -25.95 16.10
N ASN A 542 -3.11 -25.57 14.99
CA ASN A 542 -2.94 -24.29 14.32
C ASN A 542 -1.45 -23.94 14.07
N ALA A 543 -0.71 -24.88 13.48
CA ALA A 543 0.72 -24.74 13.17
C ALA A 543 1.62 -24.42 14.37
N GLY A 544 1.23 -24.78 15.59
CA GLY A 544 2.01 -24.50 16.80
C GLY A 544 1.48 -23.34 17.64
N ALA A 545 0.51 -22.59 17.11
CA ALA A 545 0.01 -21.37 17.75
C ALA A 545 -1.07 -21.64 18.80
N GLY A 546 -1.85 -22.72 18.65
CA GLY A 546 -3.07 -22.92 19.43
C GLY A 546 -4.28 -22.22 18.84
N LEU A 547 -5.46 -22.46 19.42
CA LEU A 547 -6.70 -21.83 18.97
C LEU A 547 -7.63 -21.52 20.16
N THR A 548 -7.95 -20.24 20.37
CA THR A 548 -8.92 -19.82 21.39
C THR A 548 -10.31 -20.37 21.09
N PHE A 549 -11.14 -20.38 22.12
CA PHE A 549 -12.57 -20.55 21.98
C PHE A 549 -13.15 -19.56 20.95
N GLY A 550 -12.70 -18.30 20.93
CA GLY A 550 -13.12 -17.32 19.93
C GLY A 550 -12.79 -17.77 18.49
N GLY A 551 -11.53 -18.16 18.26
CA GLY A 551 -10.98 -18.57 16.97
C GLY A 551 -11.47 -19.92 16.44
N MET A 552 -12.07 -20.76 17.28
CA MET A 552 -12.65 -22.04 16.82
C MET A 552 -13.83 -21.86 15.86
N THR A 553 -13.82 -22.60 14.77
CA THR A 553 -14.95 -22.75 13.86
C THR A 553 -16.16 -23.38 14.57
N SER A 554 -17.37 -23.18 14.03
CA SER A 554 -18.56 -23.89 14.51
C SER A 554 -18.40 -25.41 14.44
N GLY A 555 -17.67 -25.89 13.44
CA GLY A 555 -17.25 -27.28 13.30
C GLY A 555 -16.45 -27.75 14.50
N GLN A 556 -15.39 -27.04 14.89
CA GLN A 556 -14.56 -27.37 16.06
C GLN A 556 -15.31 -27.24 17.39
N LYS A 557 -16.24 -26.27 17.52
CA LYS A 557 -17.09 -26.08 18.72
C LYS A 557 -18.16 -27.16 18.91
N SER A 558 -18.49 -27.95 17.88
CA SER A 558 -19.55 -28.96 17.98
C SER A 558 -19.25 -30.01 19.08
N GLY A 559 -20.19 -30.26 19.97
CA GLY A 559 -19.99 -31.21 21.08
C GLY A 559 -18.96 -30.76 22.14
N LEU A 560 -18.45 -29.53 22.07
CA LEU A 560 -17.57 -28.96 23.09
C LEU A 560 -18.36 -28.81 24.40
N VAL A 561 -17.83 -29.40 25.46
CA VAL A 561 -18.42 -29.46 26.80
C VAL A 561 -17.86 -28.34 27.67
N LEU A 562 -16.57 -28.07 27.58
CA LEU A 562 -15.93 -26.93 28.23
C LEU A 562 -14.67 -26.54 27.48
N PHE A 563 -14.26 -25.30 27.66
CA PHE A 563 -12.99 -24.79 27.19
C PHE A 563 -12.48 -23.77 28.20
N HIS A 564 -11.31 -24.00 28.75
CA HIS A 564 -10.64 -23.07 29.64
C HIS A 564 -9.43 -22.52 28.90
N GLU A 565 -9.42 -21.22 28.65
CA GLU A 565 -8.24 -20.55 28.11
C GLU A 565 -7.10 -20.63 29.15
N LEU A 566 -7.38 -20.35 30.43
CA LEU A 566 -6.40 -20.32 31.53
C LEU A 566 -5.50 -19.06 31.55
N ASP A 567 -5.96 -17.98 30.91
CA ASP A 567 -5.30 -16.67 30.92
C ASP A 567 -5.29 -15.98 32.29
N GLU A 568 -6.13 -16.41 33.24
CA GLU A 568 -6.23 -15.71 34.52
C GLU A 568 -4.94 -15.87 35.35
N ALA A 569 -4.38 -14.77 35.84
CA ALA A 569 -3.15 -14.83 36.64
C ALA A 569 -3.31 -15.53 38.00
N SER A 570 -4.50 -15.50 38.60
CA SER A 570 -4.80 -16.17 39.88
C SER A 570 -6.31 -16.39 40.07
N GLY A 571 -6.68 -17.21 41.06
CA GLY A 571 -8.09 -17.49 41.38
C GLY A 571 -8.71 -18.59 40.52
N ASP A 572 -10.05 -18.63 40.50
CA ASP A 572 -10.79 -19.62 39.73
C ASP A 572 -10.65 -19.36 38.22
N ARG A 573 -10.50 -20.42 37.41
CA ARG A 573 -10.35 -20.34 35.94
C ARG A 573 -11.69 -20.52 35.26
N LEU A 574 -12.07 -19.61 34.38
CA LEU A 574 -13.41 -19.50 33.82
C LEU A 574 -13.59 -20.35 32.56
N ASP A 575 -14.77 -20.95 32.43
CA ASP A 575 -15.17 -21.75 31.27
C ASP A 575 -15.71 -20.84 30.16
N ALA A 576 -14.94 -20.70 29.07
CA ALA A 576 -15.23 -19.86 27.92
C ALA A 576 -16.51 -20.27 27.17
N THR A 577 -16.97 -21.52 27.34
CA THR A 577 -18.23 -21.99 26.73
C THR A 577 -19.48 -21.39 27.38
N GLY A 578 -19.34 -20.71 28.52
CA GLY A 578 -20.46 -20.14 29.28
C GLY A 578 -21.28 -21.17 30.06
N ASN A 579 -20.85 -22.44 30.12
CA ASN A 579 -21.56 -23.51 30.83
C ASN A 579 -21.34 -23.50 32.37
N GLY A 580 -20.61 -22.52 32.89
CA GLY A 580 -20.36 -22.35 34.32
C GLY A 580 -19.50 -23.47 34.94
N ARG A 581 -18.56 -24.05 34.17
CA ARG A 581 -17.71 -25.16 34.61
C ARG A 581 -16.32 -24.71 35.08
N ALA A 582 -16.25 -23.57 35.76
CA ALA A 582 -15.00 -23.00 36.27
C ALA A 582 -14.19 -23.98 37.14
N MET A 583 -12.87 -23.85 37.10
CA MET A 583 -11.91 -24.64 37.87
C MET A 583 -11.43 -23.85 39.09
N THR A 584 -11.41 -24.47 40.26
CA THR A 584 -10.88 -23.87 41.48
C THR A 584 -9.38 -24.06 41.60
N ALA A 585 -8.66 -22.98 41.90
CA ALA A 585 -7.22 -23.01 42.14
C ALA A 585 -6.87 -23.55 43.54
N VAL A 586 -5.90 -24.48 43.61
CA VAL A 586 -5.36 -25.02 44.87
C VAL A 586 -3.86 -24.80 44.94
N GLY A 587 -3.37 -24.35 46.10
CA GLY A 587 -1.94 -24.06 46.31
C GLY A 587 -1.48 -22.71 45.76
N ALA A 588 -2.42 -21.84 45.36
CA ALA A 588 -2.17 -20.57 44.68
C ALA A 588 -1.26 -20.70 43.44
N PRO A 589 -1.68 -21.47 42.40
CA PRO A 589 -1.00 -21.53 41.11
C PRO A 589 -0.69 -20.13 40.57
N GLY A 590 0.47 -20.00 39.94
CA GLY A 590 0.88 -18.75 39.30
C GLY A 590 0.19 -18.53 37.95
N GLY A 591 0.38 -17.33 37.40
CA GLY A 591 0.17 -17.06 35.98
C GLY A 591 1.52 -16.97 35.28
N ALA A 592 1.63 -17.53 34.09
CA ALA A 592 2.79 -17.44 33.22
C ALA A 592 2.36 -17.05 31.79
N HIS A 593 3.32 -16.93 30.88
CA HIS A 593 3.05 -16.69 29.46
C HIS A 593 2.41 -17.95 28.85
N GLY A 594 1.29 -17.76 28.14
CA GLY A 594 0.56 -18.81 27.44
C GLY A 594 1.24 -19.32 26.17
N VAL A 595 0.58 -20.24 25.46
CA VAL A 595 0.93 -20.59 24.10
C VAL A 595 0.70 -19.37 23.22
N VAL A 596 1.74 -18.98 22.47
CA VAL A 596 1.73 -17.76 21.66
C VAL A 596 0.86 -18.01 20.43
N GLU A 597 -0.39 -17.56 20.49
CA GLU A 597 -1.17 -17.32 19.28
C GLU A 597 -0.72 -16.03 18.60
N GLY A 598 -1.19 -15.84 17.37
CA GLY A 598 -1.24 -14.52 16.77
C GLY A 598 -1.94 -13.47 17.66
N PRO A 599 -2.22 -12.27 17.10
CA PRO A 599 -2.50 -11.07 17.87
C PRO A 599 -3.63 -11.32 18.89
N ALA A 600 -3.45 -10.78 20.11
CA ALA A 600 -4.20 -11.07 21.34
C ALA A 600 -5.76 -10.93 21.23
N ASP A 601 -6.54 -11.14 22.30
CA ASP A 601 -7.97 -10.79 22.31
C ASP A 601 -8.15 -9.38 22.88
N ASP A 602 -9.23 -8.70 22.49
CA ASP A 602 -9.48 -7.28 22.69
C ASP A 602 -9.46 -6.83 24.15
N LEU A 603 -9.50 -7.70 25.16
CA LEU A 603 -9.70 -7.37 26.56
C LEU A 603 -8.56 -7.81 27.49
N ASP A 604 -7.48 -8.37 26.95
CA ASP A 604 -6.47 -9.06 27.77
C ASP A 604 -5.33 -8.14 28.22
N PRO A 605 -4.86 -8.29 29.48
CA PRO A 605 -3.74 -7.51 30.01
C PRO A 605 -2.41 -7.92 29.36
N VAL A 606 -1.67 -6.95 28.83
CA VAL A 606 -0.36 -7.14 28.20
C VAL A 606 0.63 -7.76 29.20
N SER A 607 1.10 -8.98 28.90
CA SER A 607 2.13 -9.68 29.66
C SER A 607 3.54 -9.18 29.31
N SER A 608 3.82 -8.98 28.01
CA SER A 608 5.00 -8.26 27.55
C SER A 608 4.76 -7.52 26.24
N TRP A 609 5.52 -6.46 26.01
CA TRP A 609 5.65 -5.81 24.70
C TRP A 609 7.10 -5.91 24.25
N ASP A 610 7.32 -6.76 23.25
CA ASP A 610 8.64 -7.12 22.76
C ASP A 610 9.13 -6.07 21.75
N ASP A 611 10.35 -5.61 21.96
CA ASP A 611 11.11 -4.77 21.04
C ASP A 611 11.61 -5.61 19.87
N ARG A 612 11.19 -5.19 18.69
CA ARG A 612 11.48 -5.85 17.41
C ARG A 612 12.92 -5.64 16.94
N VAL A 613 13.68 -4.76 17.59
CA VAL A 613 15.08 -4.45 17.23
C VAL A 613 16.08 -5.19 18.11
N GLY A 614 15.97 -4.99 19.42
CA GLY A 614 16.97 -5.42 20.41
C GLY A 614 16.58 -6.67 21.19
N GLY A 615 15.41 -7.27 20.92
CA GLY A 615 14.92 -8.45 21.64
C GLY A 615 14.64 -8.19 23.13
N LEU A 616 14.45 -6.93 23.53
CA LEU A 616 14.10 -6.53 24.89
C LEU A 616 12.58 -6.65 25.08
N ALA A 617 12.12 -7.15 26.22
CA ALA A 617 10.69 -7.17 26.55
C ALA A 617 10.36 -6.09 27.61
N PHE A 618 9.29 -5.34 27.38
CA PHE A 618 8.71 -4.44 28.37
C PHE A 618 7.59 -5.17 29.11
N GLU A 619 7.72 -5.30 30.42
CA GLU A 619 6.84 -6.15 31.24
C GLU A 619 6.36 -5.41 32.49
N GLN A 620 5.33 -5.95 33.13
CA GLN A 620 5.00 -5.58 34.50
C GLN A 620 4.54 -6.76 35.35
N ALA A 621 4.85 -6.71 36.64
CA ALA A 621 4.65 -7.82 37.57
C ALA A 621 3.19 -8.13 37.97
N SER A 622 2.22 -7.21 37.76
CA SER A 622 0.86 -7.39 38.29
C SER A 622 -0.23 -6.95 37.32
N VAL A 623 -1.28 -7.78 37.20
CA VAL A 623 -2.43 -7.58 36.31
C VAL A 623 -3.12 -6.21 36.43
N PRO A 624 -3.40 -5.66 37.63
CA PRO A 624 -4.08 -4.36 37.73
C PRO A 624 -3.34 -3.23 37.04
N ALA A 625 -2.01 -3.33 36.97
CA ALA A 625 -1.17 -2.30 36.41
C ALA A 625 -0.77 -2.59 34.95
N ARG A 626 -1.33 -3.60 34.29
CA ARG A 626 -0.96 -3.93 32.91
C ARG A 626 -1.98 -3.31 31.96
N PRO A 627 -1.52 -2.57 30.93
CA PRO A 627 -2.43 -2.08 29.90
C PRO A 627 -3.08 -3.24 29.16
N ALA A 628 -4.24 -3.00 28.55
CA ALA A 628 -4.93 -4.01 27.73
C ALA A 628 -4.51 -3.90 26.27
N TRP A 629 -4.39 -5.01 25.55
CA TRP A 629 -4.18 -4.95 24.10
C TRP A 629 -5.49 -5.12 23.34
N ARG A 630 -5.67 -4.40 22.23
CA ARG A 630 -6.88 -4.44 21.41
C ARG A 630 -6.59 -4.57 19.90
N SER A 631 -7.25 -5.52 19.24
CA SER A 631 -7.41 -5.64 17.78
C SER A 631 -8.89 -5.67 17.36
N GLY A 632 -9.36 -4.55 16.81
CA GLY A 632 -10.65 -4.46 16.10
C GLY A 632 -10.46 -4.03 14.64
N PRO A 633 -11.54 -3.77 13.86
CA PRO A 633 -11.42 -3.20 12.52
C PRO A 633 -10.70 -1.84 12.56
N GLY A 634 -9.38 -1.85 12.28
CA GLY A 634 -8.45 -0.74 12.45
C GLY A 634 -7.04 -1.21 12.81
N THR A 635 -6.10 -0.29 13.06
CA THR A 635 -4.74 -0.63 13.52
C THR A 635 -4.77 -1.08 14.99
N PRO A 636 -4.15 -2.22 15.37
CA PRO A 636 -4.05 -2.67 16.76
C PRO A 636 -3.37 -1.65 17.69
N TYR A 637 -3.70 -1.67 18.98
CA TYR A 637 -3.15 -0.75 19.97
C TYR A 637 -3.10 -1.35 21.38
N VAL A 638 -2.24 -0.79 22.22
CA VAL A 638 -2.18 -1.01 23.66
C VAL A 638 -2.91 0.14 24.36
N ASP A 639 -3.92 -0.18 25.16
CA ASP A 639 -4.85 0.71 25.85
C ASP A 639 -4.43 0.88 27.32
N PHE A 640 -4.16 2.12 27.73
CA PHE A 640 -3.77 2.50 29.08
C PHE A 640 -4.92 3.25 29.76
N ASP A 641 -5.25 2.87 31.00
CA ASP A 641 -6.44 3.29 31.73
C ASP A 641 -6.30 4.58 32.57
N GLY A 642 -5.11 5.18 32.60
CA GLY A 642 -4.81 6.38 33.37
C GLY A 642 -4.63 6.18 34.89
N THR A 643 -4.73 4.97 35.42
CA THR A 643 -4.78 4.69 36.87
C THR A 643 -3.52 4.00 37.39
N ASP A 644 -3.17 2.85 36.82
CA ASP A 644 -2.01 2.06 37.25
C ASP A 644 -1.20 1.43 36.11
N ASP A 645 -1.68 1.56 34.87
CA ASP A 645 -1.04 0.94 33.71
C ASP A 645 0.39 1.41 33.43
N GLN A 646 1.32 0.46 33.26
CA GLN A 646 2.66 0.70 32.72
C GLN A 646 3.30 -0.57 32.15
N LEU A 647 4.37 -0.41 31.37
CA LEU A 647 5.26 -1.51 30.99
C LEU A 647 6.70 -1.03 31.14
N SER A 648 7.58 -1.82 31.74
CA SER A 648 8.96 -1.41 32.04
C SER A 648 9.97 -2.49 31.65
N HIS A 649 11.18 -2.07 31.29
CA HIS A 649 12.28 -3.00 31.08
C HIS A 649 13.33 -2.88 32.20
N GLY A 650 13.80 -4.02 32.70
CA GLY A 650 14.65 -4.10 33.90
C GLY A 650 16.15 -3.84 33.67
N THR A 651 16.63 -3.83 32.42
CA THR A 651 18.07 -3.63 32.15
C THR A 651 18.47 -2.17 32.38
N PRO A 652 19.48 -1.91 33.24
CA PRO A 652 19.98 -0.55 33.48
C PRO A 652 20.85 -0.05 32.32
N GLY A 653 20.60 1.17 31.85
CA GLY A 653 21.27 1.82 30.73
C GLY A 653 20.23 2.54 29.87
N GLY A 654 20.46 3.82 29.54
CA GLY A 654 19.51 4.55 28.68
C GLY A 654 19.35 3.83 27.33
N LEU A 655 18.12 3.68 26.86
CA LEU A 655 17.83 2.88 25.67
C LEU A 655 17.90 3.73 24.41
N VAL A 656 17.27 4.89 24.42
CA VAL A 656 17.20 5.87 23.33
C VAL A 656 18.00 7.13 23.71
N GLY A 657 17.82 7.63 24.94
CA GLY A 657 18.29 8.95 25.34
C GLY A 657 19.80 9.09 25.59
N ASP A 658 20.55 7.99 25.69
CA ASP A 658 21.97 7.97 26.07
C ASP A 658 22.95 8.43 24.98
N ARG A 659 22.44 9.14 23.96
CA ARG A 659 23.14 9.51 22.73
C ARG A 659 23.12 11.01 22.50
N SER A 660 24.16 11.52 21.84
CA SER A 660 24.26 12.93 21.46
C SER A 660 23.23 13.34 20.40
N ALA A 661 22.68 12.37 19.67
CA ALA A 661 21.61 12.55 18.71
C ALA A 661 20.65 11.35 18.79
N PHE A 662 19.36 11.60 18.78
CA PHE A 662 18.34 10.54 18.74
C PHE A 662 17.00 11.08 18.21
N THR A 663 16.15 10.16 17.76
CA THR A 663 14.75 10.41 17.45
C THR A 663 13.89 9.43 18.25
N LEU A 664 12.89 9.94 18.96
CA LEU A 664 11.90 9.16 19.72
C LEU A 664 10.50 9.58 19.26
N LEU A 665 9.76 8.66 18.65
CA LEU A 665 8.40 8.89 18.14
C LEU A 665 7.43 7.92 18.82
N ALA A 666 6.19 8.35 19.00
CA ALA A 666 5.09 7.49 19.43
C ALA A 666 3.82 7.83 18.65
N LYS A 667 3.13 6.81 18.15
CA LYS A 667 1.81 6.96 17.53
C LYS A 667 0.76 6.70 18.61
N VAL A 668 0.01 7.74 18.97
CA VAL A 668 -0.88 7.71 20.14
C VAL A 668 -2.25 8.32 19.85
N ARG A 669 -3.24 7.93 20.64
CA ARG A 669 -4.55 8.59 20.75
C ARG A 669 -4.87 8.76 22.22
N LEU A 670 -5.17 9.97 22.66
CA LEU A 670 -5.61 10.21 24.03
C LEU A 670 -7.09 9.85 24.17
N ASP A 671 -7.46 9.08 25.18
CA ASP A 671 -8.87 8.83 25.48
C ASP A 671 -9.39 9.91 26.45
N ALA A 672 -8.55 10.38 27.37
CA ALA A 672 -8.75 11.63 28.12
C ALA A 672 -7.50 12.51 28.16
N LEU A 673 -7.70 13.82 28.36
CA LEU A 673 -6.61 14.72 28.72
C LEU A 673 -6.31 14.58 30.21
N PRO A 674 -5.03 14.64 30.62
CA PRO A 674 -4.69 14.58 32.04
C PRO A 674 -5.25 15.81 32.79
N ALA A 675 -5.71 15.59 34.03
CA ALA A 675 -6.41 16.62 34.79
C ALA A 675 -5.52 17.80 35.24
N THR A 676 -4.27 17.52 35.61
CA THR A 676 -3.32 18.53 36.12
C THR A 676 -1.88 18.26 35.70
N ASP A 677 -1.41 17.04 35.92
CA ASP A 677 -0.02 16.65 35.71
C ASP A 677 0.15 15.99 34.33
N PRO A 678 1.23 16.26 33.57
CA PRO A 678 1.37 15.68 32.23
C PRO A 678 1.41 14.15 32.25
N ALA A 679 0.69 13.53 31.32
CA ALA A 679 0.62 12.08 31.15
C ALA A 679 1.86 11.56 30.40
N VAL A 680 2.53 10.54 30.96
CA VAL A 680 3.76 9.96 30.37
C VAL A 680 3.43 8.89 29.36
N ILE A 681 4.01 9.00 28.16
CA ILE A 681 3.91 7.98 27.10
C ILE A 681 5.15 7.10 27.11
N TYR A 682 6.34 7.71 27.16
CA TYR A 682 7.61 7.00 27.27
C TYR A 682 8.55 7.74 28.21
N GLU A 683 9.27 7.01 29.06
CA GLU A 683 10.24 7.57 30.00
C GLU A 683 11.44 6.65 30.23
N GLU A 684 12.63 7.23 30.20
CA GLU A 684 13.84 6.69 30.81
C GLU A 684 14.14 7.47 32.08
N ALA A 685 14.27 6.77 33.21
CA ALA A 685 14.51 7.38 34.50
C ALA A 685 15.62 6.65 35.25
N ASP A 686 16.50 7.43 35.89
CA ASP A 686 17.68 6.93 36.60
C ASP A 686 17.32 6.11 37.86
N ALA A 687 18.34 5.49 38.47
CA ALA A 687 18.15 4.66 39.67
C ALA A 687 17.61 5.42 40.91
N SER A 688 17.59 6.76 40.88
CA SER A 688 16.95 7.60 41.91
C SER A 688 15.48 7.92 41.61
N GLY A 689 14.98 7.47 40.47
CA GLY A 689 13.63 7.74 39.97
C GLY A 689 13.47 9.11 39.34
N ALA A 690 14.57 9.80 39.04
CA ALA A 690 14.55 11.10 38.40
C ALA A 690 14.62 10.97 36.87
N VAL A 691 13.86 11.82 36.19
CA VAL A 691 13.69 11.82 34.74
C VAL A 691 15.03 12.02 34.04
N ALA A 692 15.30 11.18 33.05
CA ALA A 692 16.50 11.24 32.22
C ALA A 692 16.12 11.60 30.76
N CYS A 693 15.15 10.91 30.18
CA CYS A 693 14.52 11.25 28.89
C CYS A 693 13.02 10.95 28.97
N ARG A 694 12.15 11.84 28.48
CA ARG A 694 10.69 11.65 28.56
C ARG A 694 9.95 12.27 27.38
N LEU A 695 8.94 11.55 26.91
CA LEU A 695 7.85 12.02 26.05
C LEU A 695 6.52 11.96 26.80
N ALA A 696 5.84 13.10 26.95
CA ALA A 696 4.60 13.24 27.69
C ALA A 696 3.62 14.21 26.99
N VAL A 697 2.37 14.26 27.47
CA VAL A 697 1.36 15.25 27.05
C VAL A 697 0.78 15.97 28.26
N ASP A 698 0.70 17.30 28.23
CA ASP A 698 0.16 18.10 29.33
C ASP A 698 -1.38 18.18 29.35
N SER A 699 -1.94 18.81 30.39
CA SER A 699 -3.39 18.93 30.59
C SER A 699 -4.10 19.77 29.52
N SER A 700 -3.36 20.49 28.66
CA SER A 700 -3.87 21.25 27.53
C SER A 700 -3.68 20.52 26.19
N GLY A 701 -3.08 19.32 26.21
CA GLY A 701 -2.81 18.51 25.03
C GLY A 701 -1.48 18.84 24.34
N HIS A 702 -0.61 19.67 24.91
CA HIS A 702 0.71 19.93 24.34
C HIS A 702 1.66 18.77 24.62
N VAL A 703 2.46 18.40 23.63
CA VAL A 703 3.55 17.43 23.76
C VAL A 703 4.71 18.08 24.52
N VAL A 704 5.18 17.40 25.56
CA VAL A 704 6.29 17.83 26.40
C VAL A 704 7.41 16.79 26.31
N GLY A 705 8.53 17.20 25.74
CA GLY A 705 9.77 16.44 25.76
C GLY A 705 10.71 16.93 26.83
N SER A 706 11.29 16.04 27.63
CA SER A 706 12.25 16.43 28.66
C SER A 706 13.51 15.60 28.60
N TYR A 707 14.66 16.23 28.86
CA TYR A 707 15.95 15.55 28.88
C TYR A 707 16.86 16.09 29.98
N ARG A 708 17.58 15.19 30.63
CA ARG A 708 18.60 15.48 31.65
C ARG A 708 19.67 14.38 31.65
N PRO A 709 20.94 14.69 31.36
CA PRO A 709 22.02 13.74 31.55
C PRO A 709 22.38 13.58 33.03
N SER A 710 23.09 12.51 33.38
CA SER A 710 23.58 12.28 34.74
C SER A 710 24.37 13.48 35.27
N GLY A 711 23.92 14.06 36.39
CA GLY A 711 24.50 15.27 36.99
C GLY A 711 24.13 16.60 36.32
N GLY A 712 23.30 16.58 35.27
CA GLY A 712 22.82 17.78 34.56
C GLY A 712 21.50 18.34 35.07
N THR A 713 21.01 19.38 34.40
CA THR A 713 19.72 20.05 34.68
C THR A 713 18.63 19.55 33.73
N LEU A 714 17.41 19.35 34.24
CA LEU A 714 16.27 18.98 33.39
C LEU A 714 15.84 20.18 32.55
N ALA A 715 15.77 20.00 31.25
CA ALA A 715 15.21 20.97 30.31
C ALA A 715 14.14 20.30 29.45
N SER A 716 13.13 21.08 29.05
CA SER A 716 11.95 20.57 28.34
C SER A 716 11.59 21.43 27.14
N ALA A 717 11.22 20.78 26.04
CA ALA A 717 10.62 21.38 24.85
C ALA A 717 9.10 21.12 24.88
N THR A 718 8.30 22.14 24.62
CA THR A 718 6.84 22.05 24.63
C THR A 718 6.29 22.44 23.25
N SER A 719 5.42 21.62 22.70
CA SER A 719 4.81 21.87 21.39
C SER A 719 3.89 23.09 21.43
N SER A 720 3.72 23.74 20.28
CA SER A 720 2.68 24.77 20.10
C SER A 720 1.35 24.18 19.62
N ALA A 721 1.40 23.02 18.95
CA ALA A 721 0.22 22.25 18.55
C ALA A 721 -0.22 21.32 19.69
N THR A 722 -1.53 21.06 19.75
CA THR A 722 -2.14 20.22 20.78
C THR A 722 -2.78 18.96 20.18
N LEU A 723 -2.87 17.91 20.98
CA LEU A 723 -3.65 16.71 20.69
C LEU A 723 -4.98 16.78 21.42
N PRO A 724 -6.12 16.59 20.73
CA PRO A 724 -7.42 16.50 21.38
C PRO A 724 -7.64 15.11 22.00
N ALA A 725 -8.36 15.04 23.12
CA ALA A 725 -8.92 13.78 23.62
C ALA A 725 -9.96 13.23 22.63
N GLY A 726 -9.94 11.91 22.42
CA GLY A 726 -10.83 11.18 21.52
C GLY A 726 -10.58 11.39 20.02
N GLY A 727 -9.53 12.14 19.63
CA GLY A 727 -9.18 12.44 18.24
C GLY A 727 -8.68 11.24 17.43
N ALA A 728 -8.26 11.45 16.18
CA ALA A 728 -7.58 10.41 15.40
C ALA A 728 -6.18 10.10 16.01
N PRO A 729 -5.60 8.91 15.77
CA PRO A 729 -4.22 8.63 16.15
C PRO A 729 -3.25 9.63 15.52
N VAL A 730 -2.31 10.16 16.30
CA VAL A 730 -1.33 11.14 15.87
C VAL A 730 0.07 10.68 16.28
N THR A 731 1.03 10.79 15.37
CA THR A 731 2.45 10.59 15.69
C THR A 731 3.01 11.85 16.34
N ILE A 732 3.54 11.69 17.54
CA ILE A 732 4.24 12.73 18.30
C ILE A 732 5.67 12.30 18.56
N GLY A 733 6.55 13.21 18.96
CA GLY A 733 7.88 12.79 19.37
C GLY A 733 8.87 13.90 19.61
N LEU A 734 10.12 13.48 19.77
CA LEU A 734 11.27 14.30 20.11
C LEU A 734 12.42 13.98 19.18
N VAL A 735 13.11 15.02 18.74
CA VAL A 735 14.41 14.90 18.07
C VAL A 735 15.43 15.66 18.88
N ARG A 736 16.50 14.97 19.27
CA ARG A 736 17.70 15.59 19.84
C ARG A 736 18.77 15.65 18.76
N ASP A 737 19.32 16.84 18.54
CA ASP A 737 20.54 17.05 17.76
C ASP A 737 21.55 17.86 18.59
N GLY A 738 22.55 17.17 19.16
CA GLY A 738 23.51 17.74 20.07
C GLY A 738 22.86 18.30 21.34
N THR A 739 22.84 19.62 21.46
CA THR A 739 22.24 20.35 22.60
C THR A 739 20.83 20.88 22.30
N ALA A 740 20.29 20.66 21.10
CA ALA A 740 18.94 21.05 20.75
C ALA A 740 17.97 19.88 20.96
N LEU A 741 16.84 20.15 21.60
CA LEU A 741 15.72 19.21 21.75
C LEU A 741 14.46 19.84 21.17
N GLN A 742 13.88 19.22 20.13
CA GLN A 742 12.70 19.72 19.42
C GLN A 742 11.53 18.76 19.57
N ALA A 743 10.35 19.27 19.91
CA ALA A 743 9.11 18.51 19.94
C ALA A 743 8.44 18.47 18.56
N PHE A 744 7.75 17.37 18.25
CA PHE A 744 7.03 17.12 17.01
C PHE A 744 5.58 16.71 17.30
N VAL A 745 4.67 17.17 16.45
CA VAL A 745 3.25 16.78 16.43
C VAL A 745 2.84 16.55 14.99
N ALA A 746 2.23 15.39 14.69
CA ALA A 746 1.85 14.97 13.34
C ALA A 746 3.02 15.09 12.34
N GLY A 747 4.21 14.59 12.74
CA GLY A 747 5.40 14.58 11.90
C GLY A 747 6.05 15.94 11.63
N SER A 748 5.53 17.04 12.20
CA SER A 748 6.07 18.38 12.00
C SER A 748 6.63 18.95 13.30
N PRO A 749 7.74 19.70 13.26
CA PRO A 749 8.28 20.35 14.44
C PRO A 749 7.27 21.36 14.99
N SER A 750 7.12 21.39 16.31
CA SER A 750 6.11 22.19 16.99
C SER A 750 6.67 22.84 18.24
N GLY A 751 6.41 24.13 18.42
CA GLY A 751 6.95 24.91 19.53
C GLY A 751 8.47 25.18 19.45
N PRO A 752 9.02 25.97 20.39
CA PRO A 752 10.45 26.29 20.41
C PRO A 752 11.30 25.08 20.84
N SER A 753 12.49 24.94 20.26
CA SER A 753 13.46 23.95 20.74
C SER A 753 13.99 24.34 22.11
N ALA A 754 14.18 23.36 22.99
CA ALA A 754 14.89 23.55 24.24
C ALA A 754 16.40 23.38 24.05
N THR A 755 17.19 24.15 24.80
CA THR A 755 18.63 23.92 24.94
C THR A 755 18.88 23.01 26.14
N ILE A 756 19.50 21.85 25.91
CA ILE A 756 19.80 20.83 26.90
C ILE A 756 21.31 20.71 27.12
N ASP A 757 21.72 20.14 28.25
CA ASP A 757 23.13 19.86 28.54
C ASP A 757 23.74 18.88 27.52
N ALA A 758 25.01 19.10 27.16
CA ALA A 758 25.72 18.28 26.17
C ALA A 758 26.02 16.84 26.63
N GLY A 759 25.84 16.53 27.92
CA GLY A 759 26.04 15.19 28.45
C GLY A 759 25.08 14.17 27.83
N THR A 760 25.53 12.92 27.67
CA THR A 760 24.74 11.82 27.09
C THR A 760 24.49 10.69 28.08
N SER A 761 25.33 10.50 29.10
CA SER A 761 25.19 9.37 30.01
C SER A 761 23.88 9.45 30.81
N LEU A 762 23.05 8.41 30.69
CA LEU A 762 21.88 8.15 31.52
C LEU A 762 22.13 6.97 32.47
N ALA A 763 23.36 6.82 32.98
CA ALA A 763 23.79 5.64 33.74
C ALA A 763 22.75 5.17 34.77
N GLY A 764 22.35 3.89 34.65
CA GLY A 764 21.37 3.26 35.52
C GLY A 764 19.91 3.60 35.20
N ALA A 765 19.63 4.31 34.11
CA ALA A 765 18.27 4.59 33.68
C ALA A 765 17.57 3.33 33.15
N THR A 766 16.27 3.23 33.40
CA THR A 766 15.42 2.14 32.90
C THR A 766 14.27 2.73 32.09
N PRO A 767 13.96 2.17 30.90
CA PRO A 767 12.88 2.65 30.05
C PRO A 767 11.53 2.06 30.47
N ARG A 768 10.46 2.81 30.24
CA ARG A 768 9.08 2.41 30.47
C ARG A 768 8.09 3.12 29.55
N VAL A 769 6.91 2.54 29.39
CA VAL A 769 5.79 3.06 28.60
C VAL A 769 4.57 3.24 29.52
N GLY A 770 3.84 4.34 29.34
CA GLY A 770 2.53 4.59 29.98
C GLY A 770 2.54 5.25 31.37
N ALA A 771 3.68 5.34 32.06
CA ALA A 771 3.73 5.92 33.41
C ALA A 771 5.07 6.56 33.81
N PRO A 772 5.06 7.48 34.79
CA PRO A 772 6.26 8.01 35.41
C PRO A 772 6.82 7.11 36.54
N VAL A 773 8.12 7.20 36.84
CA VAL A 773 8.72 6.55 38.03
C VAL A 773 8.31 7.19 39.36
N ALA A 774 8.05 8.50 39.35
CA ALA A 774 7.70 9.26 40.54
C ALA A 774 6.28 9.84 40.41
N SER A 775 5.44 9.63 41.42
CA SER A 775 4.06 10.11 41.47
C SER A 775 3.91 11.62 41.73
N SER A 776 4.99 12.40 41.71
CA SER A 776 4.95 13.85 41.93
C SER A 776 5.09 14.59 40.59
N GLY A 777 3.99 15.20 40.12
CA GLY A 777 3.99 16.15 39.00
C GLY A 777 3.79 15.55 37.62
N PHE A 778 3.59 14.24 37.48
CA PHE A 778 3.28 13.54 36.22
C PHE A 778 2.23 12.46 36.46
N ALA A 779 1.34 12.28 35.48
CA ALA A 779 0.24 11.33 35.50
C ALA A 779 0.55 10.11 34.61
N ARG A 780 -0.22 9.04 34.81
CA ARG A 780 -0.24 7.90 33.90
C ARG A 780 -1.07 8.23 32.66
N LEU A 781 -0.79 7.51 31.57
CA LEU A 781 -1.48 7.68 30.30
C LEU A 781 -2.90 7.14 30.38
N ASP A 782 -3.88 7.96 30.03
CA ASP A 782 -5.25 7.54 29.68
C ASP A 782 -5.38 7.64 28.16
N GLY A 783 -5.16 6.52 27.47
CA GLY A 783 -5.15 6.48 26.02
C GLY A 783 -4.41 5.30 25.40
N ARG A 784 -4.36 5.32 24.08
CA ARG A 784 -3.95 4.22 23.21
C ARG A 784 -2.60 4.50 22.59
N VAL A 785 -1.70 3.51 22.65
CA VAL A 785 -0.39 3.53 22.00
C VAL A 785 -0.37 2.47 20.91
N TYR A 786 -0.14 2.90 19.68
CA TYR A 786 -0.09 2.02 18.51
C TYR A 786 1.35 1.58 18.23
N ALA A 787 2.31 2.48 18.43
CA ALA A 787 3.72 2.18 18.27
C ALA A 787 4.59 3.17 19.06
N VAL A 788 5.76 2.71 19.50
CA VAL A 788 6.86 3.55 20.01
C VAL A 788 8.13 3.20 19.23
N PHE A 789 8.77 4.22 18.67
CA PHE A 789 9.93 4.08 17.81
C PHE A 789 11.09 4.94 18.31
N GLY A 790 12.28 4.36 18.40
CA GLY A 790 13.52 5.03 18.75
C GLY A 790 14.62 4.78 17.71
N ALA A 791 15.36 5.82 17.34
CA ALA A 791 16.53 5.74 16.46
C ALA A 791 17.76 6.42 17.08
N ALA A 792 18.94 5.88 16.79
CA ALA A 792 20.25 6.39 17.25
C ALA A 792 20.75 7.61 16.46
N LEU A 793 19.88 8.25 15.67
CA LEU A 793 20.20 9.39 14.82
C LEU A 793 19.14 10.48 15.02
N ALA A 794 19.54 11.74 14.80
CA ALA A 794 18.60 12.84 14.66
C ALA A 794 18.03 12.83 13.24
N TYR A 795 16.78 12.42 13.08
CA TYR A 795 16.11 12.49 11.79
C TYR A 795 15.72 13.92 11.43
N ALA A 796 15.91 14.25 10.15
CA ALA A 796 15.45 15.50 9.58
C ALA A 796 13.91 15.54 9.57
N ASP A 797 13.33 16.75 9.58
CA ASP A 797 11.88 16.96 9.62
C ASP A 797 11.13 16.15 8.54
N ALA A 798 11.69 16.03 7.33
CA ALA A 798 11.11 15.25 6.25
C ALA A 798 11.07 13.74 6.55
N GLN A 799 12.10 13.21 7.20
CA GLN A 799 12.15 11.79 7.60
C GLN A 799 11.18 11.51 8.74
N VAL A 800 11.07 12.44 9.71
CA VAL A 800 10.09 12.37 10.79
C VAL A 800 8.66 12.42 10.25
N ARG A 801 8.43 13.24 9.21
CA ARG A 801 7.14 13.30 8.51
C ARG A 801 6.82 11.99 7.78
N GLN A 802 7.77 11.40 7.07
CA GLN A 802 7.57 10.10 6.41
C GLN A 802 7.23 8.99 7.40
N LEU A 803 7.90 8.95 8.55
CA LEU A 803 7.59 8.01 9.64
C LEU A 803 6.23 8.30 10.31
N SER A 804 5.62 9.45 10.04
CA SER A 804 4.31 9.83 10.59
C SER A 804 3.13 9.61 9.62
N GLU A 805 3.41 9.41 8.33
CA GLU A 805 2.42 9.25 7.26
C GLU A 805 2.22 7.77 6.91
N ALA A 806 0.98 7.37 6.59
CA ALA A 806 0.71 6.04 6.04
C ALA A 806 1.12 6.00 4.54
N PRO A 807 1.58 4.85 3.99
CA PRO A 807 1.97 4.75 2.58
C PRO A 807 0.79 5.12 1.65
N SER A 808 1.06 5.95 0.63
CA SER A 808 0.05 6.48 -0.31
C SER A 808 -0.12 5.58 -1.56
N ALA A 809 -1.36 5.48 -2.08
CA ALA A 809 -1.77 4.63 -3.22
C ALA A 809 -1.19 5.06 -4.60
N SER A 810 -1.00 4.11 -5.52
CA SER A 810 -0.53 4.33 -6.91
C SER A 810 -1.67 4.07 -7.92
N ALA A 811 -1.88 4.96 -8.90
CA ALA A 811 -2.93 4.83 -9.93
C ALA A 811 -2.35 4.88 -11.36
N LEU A 812 -2.75 3.94 -12.24
CA LEU A 812 -2.37 3.88 -13.67
C LEU A 812 -3.61 4.06 -14.58
N SER A 813 -3.49 4.87 -15.64
CA SER A 813 -4.54 5.04 -16.67
C SER A 813 -3.98 5.03 -18.09
N ALA A 814 -4.59 4.27 -19.02
CA ALA A 814 -4.24 4.27 -20.45
C ALA A 814 -5.46 4.60 -21.33
N THR A 815 -5.26 5.38 -22.40
CA THR A 815 -6.31 5.84 -23.35
C THR A 815 -5.80 5.62 -24.78
N ALA A 816 -6.36 4.66 -25.55
CA ALA A 816 -6.00 4.39 -26.95
C ALA A 816 -7.13 3.66 -27.73
N ALA A 817 -6.93 3.27 -28.99
CA ALA A 817 -7.88 2.45 -29.77
C ALA A 817 -7.76 0.95 -29.41
N ASP A 818 -6.51 0.44 -29.33
CA ASP A 818 -6.10 -0.84 -28.72
C ASP A 818 -5.18 -0.57 -27.51
N ALA A 819 -5.75 -0.47 -26.30
CA ALA A 819 -4.99 -0.10 -25.09
C ALA A 819 -4.64 -1.34 -24.23
N THR A 820 -3.35 -1.57 -23.98
CA THR A 820 -2.87 -2.56 -23.01
C THR A 820 -2.28 -1.86 -21.78
N ALA A 821 -2.86 -2.06 -20.60
CA ALA A 821 -2.31 -1.60 -19.32
C ALA A 821 -1.79 -2.80 -18.50
N ALA A 822 -0.47 -2.85 -18.25
CA ALA A 822 0.18 -3.94 -17.52
C ALA A 822 0.98 -3.42 -16.31
N LEU A 823 0.71 -3.99 -15.13
CA LEU A 823 1.47 -3.77 -13.89
C LEU A 823 2.08 -5.11 -13.45
N VAL A 824 3.40 -5.15 -13.25
CA VAL A 824 4.14 -6.32 -12.74
C VAL A 824 4.80 -5.92 -11.41
N LEU A 825 4.42 -6.59 -10.32
CA LEU A 825 4.96 -6.36 -8.97
C LEU A 825 5.81 -7.55 -8.53
N ASP A 826 7.02 -7.27 -8.03
CA ASP A 826 7.97 -8.23 -7.44
C ASP A 826 7.71 -8.42 -5.93
N ALA A 827 8.23 -9.51 -5.36
CA ALA A 827 8.10 -9.95 -3.96
C ALA A 827 8.56 -8.92 -2.91
N ALA A 828 9.26 -7.86 -3.30
CA ALA A 828 9.75 -6.79 -2.43
C ALA A 828 8.84 -5.54 -2.35
N ALA A 829 7.64 -5.56 -2.95
CA ALA A 829 6.68 -4.45 -2.92
C ALA A 829 5.91 -4.35 -1.59
N PRO A 830 5.57 -3.15 -1.08
CA PRO A 830 4.88 -2.98 0.21
C PRO A 830 3.38 -3.36 0.16
N GLY A 831 2.94 -4.17 1.12
CA GLY A 831 1.61 -4.81 1.18
C GLY A 831 0.39 -3.98 1.54
N GLU A 832 0.49 -2.65 1.60
CA GLU A 832 -0.61 -1.78 2.04
C GLU A 832 -1.12 -0.81 0.96
N SER A 833 -0.62 -0.89 -0.27
CA SER A 833 -0.98 0.08 -1.32
C SER A 833 -2.22 -0.35 -2.12
N ALA A 834 -3.26 0.49 -2.17
CA ALA A 834 -4.41 0.28 -3.07
C ALA A 834 -4.00 0.56 -4.53
N ALA A 835 -4.41 -0.28 -5.48
CA ALA A 835 -4.11 -0.14 -6.91
C ALA A 835 -5.41 0.01 -7.71
N ALA A 836 -5.49 1.06 -8.54
CA ALA A 836 -6.58 1.26 -9.50
C ALA A 836 -6.01 1.29 -10.92
N LEU A 837 -6.47 0.38 -11.79
CA LEU A 837 -6.13 0.33 -13.22
C LEU A 837 -7.40 0.65 -14.03
N ALA A 838 -7.35 1.68 -14.87
CA ALA A 838 -8.44 2.03 -15.79
C ALA A 838 -7.94 2.08 -17.24
N ALA A 839 -8.59 1.33 -18.13
CA ALA A 839 -8.34 1.34 -19.57
C ALA A 839 -9.59 1.81 -20.32
N THR A 840 -9.47 2.87 -21.11
CA THR A 840 -10.57 3.40 -21.94
C THR A 840 -10.17 3.30 -23.42
N ALA A 841 -10.65 2.27 -24.12
CA ALA A 841 -10.36 1.97 -25.53
C ALA A 841 -11.43 1.06 -26.18
N ALA A 842 -11.49 1.02 -27.52
CA ALA A 842 -12.46 0.25 -28.30
C ALA A 842 -12.16 -1.26 -28.38
N ASP A 843 -11.02 -1.68 -27.83
CA ASP A 843 -10.56 -3.06 -27.59
C ASP A 843 -9.63 -3.05 -26.35
N ALA A 844 -10.17 -2.77 -25.15
CA ALA A 844 -9.38 -2.55 -23.93
C ALA A 844 -9.01 -3.86 -23.21
N SER A 845 -7.72 -4.06 -22.87
CA SER A 845 -7.27 -5.13 -21.95
C SER A 845 -6.50 -4.57 -20.75
N ALA A 846 -6.91 -4.97 -19.55
CA ALA A 846 -6.21 -4.63 -18.30
C ALA A 846 -5.73 -5.92 -17.62
N THR A 847 -4.41 -6.07 -17.45
CA THR A 847 -3.77 -7.29 -16.91
C THR A 847 -2.88 -6.93 -15.72
N LEU A 848 -3.09 -7.60 -14.59
CA LEU A 848 -2.24 -7.53 -13.40
C LEU A 848 -1.58 -8.90 -13.17
N ALA A 849 -0.25 -8.95 -13.05
CA ALA A 849 0.50 -10.15 -12.71
C ALA A 849 1.33 -9.90 -11.44
N LEU A 850 1.15 -10.73 -10.41
CA LEU A 850 1.91 -10.69 -9.16
C LEU A 850 2.90 -11.87 -9.14
N ASP A 851 4.15 -11.63 -8.74
CA ASP A 851 5.15 -12.68 -8.52
C ASP A 851 4.92 -13.41 -7.17
N ALA A 852 5.49 -14.61 -7.04
CA ALA A 852 5.41 -15.44 -5.84
C ALA A 852 6.02 -14.70 -4.62
N GLY A 853 5.18 -14.35 -3.65
CA GLY A 853 5.58 -13.65 -2.41
C GLY A 853 5.29 -12.15 -2.37
N ALA A 854 4.70 -11.55 -3.41
CA ALA A 854 4.25 -10.15 -3.36
C ALA A 854 2.98 -9.98 -2.48
N PRO A 855 2.95 -9.04 -1.52
CA PRO A 855 1.77 -8.84 -0.68
C PRO A 855 0.62 -8.14 -1.46
N PRO A 856 -0.64 -8.54 -1.24
CA PRO A 856 -1.79 -8.07 -2.01
C PRO A 856 -2.15 -6.61 -1.72
N PRO A 857 -2.67 -5.84 -2.69
CA PRO A 857 -3.24 -4.53 -2.43
C PRO A 857 -4.54 -4.62 -1.60
N ALA A 858 -4.79 -3.64 -0.73
CA ALA A 858 -5.96 -3.60 0.16
C ALA A 858 -7.33 -3.58 -0.57
N ALA A 859 -7.37 -3.04 -1.79
CA ALA A 859 -8.52 -3.06 -2.70
C ALA A 859 -8.05 -2.95 -4.15
N LEU A 860 -8.68 -3.70 -5.06
CA LEU A 860 -8.39 -3.71 -6.50
C LEU A 860 -9.67 -3.48 -7.31
N ALA A 861 -9.65 -2.48 -8.21
CA ALA A 861 -10.74 -2.19 -9.14
C ALA A 861 -10.21 -2.10 -10.58
N LEU A 862 -10.78 -2.92 -11.47
CA LEU A 862 -10.51 -2.93 -12.92
C LEU A 862 -11.79 -2.52 -13.66
N SER A 863 -11.71 -1.49 -14.51
CA SER A 863 -12.85 -1.03 -15.32
C SER A 863 -12.48 -0.79 -16.78
N ALA A 864 -13.34 -1.26 -17.69
CA ALA A 864 -13.27 -1.04 -19.14
C ALA A 864 -14.67 -0.68 -19.69
N SER A 865 -14.75 0.36 -20.56
CA SER A 865 -16.03 1.03 -20.85
C SER A 865 -16.30 1.41 -22.32
N THR A 866 -15.57 0.87 -23.29
CA THR A 866 -15.92 0.98 -24.74
C THR A 866 -15.78 -0.40 -25.41
N ALA A 867 -16.11 -0.56 -26.70
CA ALA A 867 -16.38 -1.86 -27.36
C ALA A 867 -15.34 -2.98 -27.04
N ASP A 868 -15.79 -4.24 -27.06
CA ASP A 868 -15.06 -5.49 -26.79
C ASP A 868 -14.10 -5.48 -25.57
N ALA A 869 -14.58 -4.89 -24.46
CA ALA A 869 -13.83 -4.75 -23.21
C ALA A 869 -13.51 -6.10 -22.52
N SER A 870 -12.24 -6.35 -22.17
CA SER A 870 -11.81 -7.51 -21.38
C SER A 870 -11.09 -7.12 -20.07
N ALA A 871 -11.53 -7.69 -18.95
CA ALA A 871 -10.85 -7.56 -17.65
C ALA A 871 -10.46 -8.96 -17.15
N THR A 872 -9.15 -9.20 -16.99
CA THR A 872 -8.59 -10.51 -16.60
C THR A 872 -7.62 -10.36 -15.44
N LEU A 873 -7.84 -11.12 -14.36
CA LEU A 873 -6.94 -11.18 -13.20
C LEU A 873 -6.51 -12.64 -12.98
N ALA A 874 -5.19 -12.87 -12.90
CA ALA A 874 -4.59 -14.15 -12.57
C ALA A 874 -3.66 -13.98 -11.35
N LEU A 875 -3.89 -14.78 -10.30
CA LEU A 875 -3.09 -14.77 -9.06
C LEU A 875 -2.31 -16.10 -8.94
N ASP A 876 -1.04 -16.03 -8.53
CA ASP A 876 -0.17 -17.19 -8.25
C ASP A 876 -0.25 -17.64 -6.77
N ALA A 877 0.14 -18.88 -6.52
CA ALA A 877 -0.21 -19.77 -5.40
C ALA A 877 0.32 -19.39 -3.99
N SER A 878 0.66 -18.12 -3.76
CA SER A 878 1.28 -17.68 -2.50
C SER A 878 0.87 -16.28 -2.00
N ALA A 879 -0.07 -15.59 -2.67
CA ALA A 879 -0.51 -14.25 -2.26
C ALA A 879 -1.49 -14.29 -1.05
N PRO A 880 -1.26 -13.50 0.03
CA PRO A 880 -2.24 -13.28 1.09
C PRO A 880 -3.58 -12.71 0.59
N GLY A 881 -4.67 -12.82 1.36
CA GLY A 881 -6.02 -12.40 0.95
C GLY A 881 -6.26 -10.86 0.96
N ALA A 882 -6.87 -10.32 -0.10
CA ALA A 882 -7.29 -8.91 -0.21
C ALA A 882 -8.67 -8.65 0.43
N ALA A 883 -9.01 -7.41 0.85
CA ALA A 883 -10.29 -7.14 1.52
C ALA A 883 -11.51 -7.16 0.57
N GLY A 884 -11.34 -6.92 -0.73
CA GLY A 884 -12.39 -6.99 -1.76
C GLY A 884 -11.88 -6.87 -3.21
N LEU A 885 -12.49 -7.60 -4.14
CA LEU A 885 -12.14 -7.63 -5.57
C LEU A 885 -13.34 -7.24 -6.44
N ALA A 886 -13.18 -6.24 -7.33
CA ALA A 886 -14.22 -5.81 -8.27
C ALA A 886 -13.70 -5.69 -9.72
N LEU A 887 -14.28 -6.46 -10.64
CA LEU A 887 -14.03 -6.38 -12.08
C LEU A 887 -15.30 -5.92 -12.80
N SER A 888 -15.20 -4.90 -13.65
CA SER A 888 -16.34 -4.41 -14.45
C SER A 888 -15.97 -4.14 -15.92
N ALA A 889 -16.74 -4.71 -16.84
CA ALA A 889 -16.70 -4.44 -18.28
C ALA A 889 -18.12 -4.07 -18.73
N THR A 890 -18.32 -2.91 -19.35
CA THR A 890 -19.68 -2.33 -19.53
C THR A 890 -20.01 -1.86 -20.95
N ALA A 891 -19.24 -2.29 -21.96
CA ALA A 891 -19.46 -1.94 -23.36
C ALA A 891 -18.91 -3.02 -24.32
N GLY A 892 -19.55 -3.19 -25.49
CA GLY A 892 -19.22 -4.21 -26.52
C GLY A 892 -19.43 -5.66 -26.06
N ASP A 893 -18.74 -6.65 -26.65
CA ASP A 893 -18.74 -8.06 -26.21
C ASP A 893 -17.94 -8.23 -24.91
N ALA A 894 -18.47 -7.66 -23.82
CA ALA A 894 -17.77 -7.47 -22.55
C ALA A 894 -17.40 -8.81 -21.87
N THR A 895 -16.12 -8.99 -21.51
CA THR A 895 -15.64 -10.19 -20.78
C THR A 895 -15.02 -9.82 -19.43
N ALA A 896 -15.47 -10.48 -18.36
CA ALA A 896 -14.92 -10.34 -17.01
C ALA A 896 -14.53 -11.72 -16.47
N SER A 897 -13.23 -11.99 -16.34
CA SER A 897 -12.73 -13.30 -15.94
C SER A 897 -11.76 -13.24 -14.76
N LEU A 898 -11.99 -14.10 -13.77
CA LEU A 898 -11.14 -14.26 -12.59
C LEU A 898 -10.80 -15.74 -12.40
N ALA A 899 -9.49 -16.05 -12.33
CA ALA A 899 -8.98 -17.38 -12.02
C ALA A 899 -8.08 -17.32 -10.78
N LEU A 900 -8.37 -18.17 -9.79
CA LEU A 900 -7.63 -18.27 -8.53
C LEU A 900 -7.00 -19.66 -8.42
N ASP A 901 -5.68 -19.71 -8.23
CA ASP A 901 -4.89 -20.94 -8.05
C ASP A 901 -4.33 -21.03 -6.62
N ALA A 902 -4.26 -22.24 -6.06
CA ALA A 902 -4.04 -22.65 -4.66
C ALA A 902 -3.40 -21.63 -3.67
N GLY A 903 -4.01 -21.34 -2.51
CA GLY A 903 -3.41 -20.45 -1.49
C GLY A 903 -4.37 -20.00 -0.37
N PRO A 904 -3.93 -19.18 0.62
CA PRO A 904 -4.75 -18.73 1.76
C PRO A 904 -6.02 -17.96 1.33
N PRO A 905 -7.04 -17.79 2.22
CA PRO A 905 -8.41 -17.49 1.83
C PRO A 905 -8.56 -16.27 0.90
N PRO A 906 -9.43 -16.36 -0.13
CA PRO A 906 -9.69 -15.26 -1.04
C PRO A 906 -10.49 -14.17 -0.33
N ALA A 907 -10.57 -13.01 -0.99
CA ALA A 907 -11.20 -11.82 -0.47
C ALA A 907 -12.60 -12.04 0.12
N SER A 908 -12.95 -11.23 1.13
CA SER A 908 -14.25 -11.30 1.81
C SER A 908 -15.44 -11.11 0.83
N THR A 909 -15.22 -10.38 -0.27
CA THR A 909 -16.24 -10.04 -1.27
C THR A 909 -15.67 -10.07 -2.70
N ILE A 910 -16.37 -10.72 -3.65
CA ILE A 910 -16.03 -10.75 -5.09
C ILE A 910 -17.20 -10.20 -5.92
N ALA A 911 -16.94 -9.23 -6.82
CA ALA A 911 -17.93 -8.72 -7.76
C ALA A 911 -17.41 -8.73 -9.21
N LEU A 912 -18.09 -9.46 -10.10
CA LEU A 912 -17.84 -9.46 -11.54
C LEU A 912 -19.08 -8.92 -12.27
N LEU A 913 -18.88 -7.90 -13.11
CA LEU A 913 -19.91 -7.31 -13.95
C LEU A 913 -19.46 -7.29 -15.42
N ALA A 914 -20.21 -7.94 -16.30
CA ALA A 914 -20.11 -7.80 -17.75
C ALA A 914 -21.46 -7.28 -18.29
N ALA A 915 -21.49 -6.13 -18.96
CA ALA A 915 -22.75 -5.50 -19.37
C ALA A 915 -22.67 -4.81 -20.74
N ALA A 916 -22.76 -5.57 -21.83
CA ALA A 916 -23.10 -5.20 -23.22
C ALA A 916 -22.81 -6.41 -24.16
N GLY A 917 -23.28 -6.39 -25.42
CA GLY A 917 -22.88 -7.37 -26.46
C GLY A 917 -23.15 -8.86 -26.14
N ASP A 918 -22.18 -9.73 -26.44
CA ASP A 918 -22.12 -11.14 -25.99
C ASP A 918 -21.42 -11.23 -24.61
N ALA A 919 -21.97 -10.57 -23.59
CA ALA A 919 -21.35 -10.45 -22.28
C ALA A 919 -21.02 -11.81 -21.63
N THR A 920 -19.76 -12.02 -21.23
CA THR A 920 -19.32 -13.21 -20.48
C THR A 920 -18.70 -12.85 -19.13
N ALA A 921 -19.19 -13.45 -18.05
CA ALA A 921 -18.61 -13.31 -16.72
C ALA A 921 -18.29 -14.68 -16.13
N SER A 922 -17.02 -14.94 -15.80
CA SER A 922 -16.56 -16.26 -15.33
C SER A 922 -15.67 -16.19 -14.10
N LEU A 923 -15.97 -17.02 -13.10
CA LEU A 923 -15.15 -17.24 -11.92
C LEU A 923 -14.70 -18.71 -11.86
N ALA A 924 -13.40 -18.95 -11.78
CA ALA A 924 -12.82 -20.28 -11.57
C ALA A 924 -12.11 -20.34 -10.20
N LEU A 925 -12.49 -21.32 -9.38
CA LEU A 925 -11.94 -21.55 -8.04
C LEU A 925 -11.32 -22.96 -7.95
N ASP A 926 -10.06 -23.02 -7.51
CA ASP A 926 -9.39 -24.27 -7.13
C ASP A 926 -9.96 -24.89 -5.83
N ALA A 927 -9.88 -26.22 -5.70
CA ALA A 927 -10.44 -27.02 -4.61
C ALA A 927 -9.81 -26.75 -3.24
N ALA A 928 -8.62 -26.14 -3.18
CA ALA A 928 -7.93 -25.80 -1.93
C ALA A 928 -8.38 -24.46 -1.32
N ILE A 929 -9.24 -23.69 -2.02
CA ILE A 929 -9.60 -22.32 -1.66
C ILE A 929 -10.93 -22.28 -0.87
N PRO A 930 -10.99 -21.70 0.36
CA PRO A 930 -12.25 -21.48 1.08
C PRO A 930 -13.22 -20.58 0.30
N ALA A 931 -14.51 -20.90 0.29
CA ALA A 931 -15.51 -20.09 -0.41
C ALA A 931 -15.57 -18.64 0.15
N PRO A 932 -15.66 -17.61 -0.71
CA PRO A 932 -15.77 -16.22 -0.27
C PRO A 932 -17.06 -15.97 0.53
N ALA A 933 -17.06 -14.96 1.41
CA ALA A 933 -18.24 -14.65 2.25
C ALA A 933 -19.43 -14.11 1.41
N ALA A 934 -19.16 -13.44 0.29
CA ALA A 934 -20.15 -13.07 -0.72
C ALA A 934 -19.52 -12.96 -2.12
N ALA A 935 -20.22 -13.49 -3.14
CA ALA A 935 -19.83 -13.35 -4.55
C ALA A 935 -21.05 -13.01 -5.43
N SER A 936 -20.90 -11.99 -6.28
CA SER A 936 -21.89 -11.60 -7.30
C SER A 936 -21.29 -11.66 -8.69
N ILE A 937 -21.91 -12.43 -9.59
CA ILE A 937 -21.51 -12.57 -10.99
C ILE A 937 -22.72 -12.17 -11.83
N LEU A 938 -22.60 -11.04 -12.55
CA LEU A 938 -23.68 -10.49 -13.36
C LEU A 938 -23.21 -10.31 -14.81
N ALA A 939 -23.90 -10.99 -15.73
CA ALA A 939 -23.77 -10.78 -17.17
C ALA A 939 -25.09 -10.20 -17.71
N ALA A 940 -25.09 -8.99 -18.26
CA ALA A 940 -26.31 -8.28 -18.64
C ALA A 940 -26.27 -7.85 -20.12
N ALA A 941 -26.65 -8.76 -21.03
CA ALA A 941 -26.70 -8.51 -22.48
C ALA A 941 -27.62 -9.51 -23.23
N ALA A 942 -27.77 -9.39 -24.56
CA ALA A 942 -28.74 -10.16 -25.35
C ALA A 942 -28.43 -11.68 -25.39
N ASP A 943 -27.14 -12.04 -25.46
CA ASP A 943 -26.61 -13.42 -25.45
C ASP A 943 -25.62 -13.62 -24.28
N ALA A 944 -26.04 -13.20 -23.07
CA ALA A 944 -25.18 -13.19 -21.89
C ALA A 944 -24.91 -14.60 -21.31
N SER A 945 -23.65 -14.87 -20.95
CA SER A 945 -23.25 -16.08 -20.21
C SER A 945 -22.56 -15.75 -18.88
N ALA A 946 -23.04 -16.38 -17.81
CA ALA A 946 -22.45 -16.26 -16.48
C ALA A 946 -22.12 -17.66 -15.95
N ALA A 947 -20.85 -17.89 -15.61
CA ALA A 947 -20.33 -19.20 -15.23
C ALA A 947 -19.55 -19.15 -13.91
N LEU A 948 -19.85 -20.10 -13.03
CA LEU A 948 -19.03 -20.43 -11.86
C LEU A 948 -18.49 -21.84 -12.05
N VAL A 949 -17.17 -21.97 -12.10
CA VAL A 949 -16.46 -23.24 -12.25
C VAL A 949 -15.79 -23.59 -10.93
N LEU A 950 -16.22 -24.69 -10.32
CA LEU A 950 -15.68 -25.20 -9.06
C LEU A 950 -14.98 -26.53 -9.32
N ASP A 951 -13.75 -26.67 -8.83
CA ASP A 951 -12.98 -27.92 -8.92
C ASP A 951 -13.45 -28.99 -7.90
N ALA A 952 -14.34 -28.65 -6.95
CA ALA A 952 -14.95 -29.61 -6.04
C ALA A 952 -16.40 -29.25 -5.64
N SER A 953 -17.11 -30.24 -5.08
CA SER A 953 -18.47 -30.05 -4.54
C SER A 953 -18.45 -29.06 -3.36
N PRO A 954 -19.28 -28.00 -3.36
CA PRO A 954 -19.28 -27.03 -2.27
C PRO A 954 -19.67 -27.71 -0.94
N PRO A 955 -19.00 -27.38 0.19
CA PRO A 955 -19.39 -27.90 1.49
C PRO A 955 -20.82 -27.45 1.84
N ALA A 956 -21.59 -28.33 2.48
CA ALA A 956 -22.99 -28.07 2.83
C ALA A 956 -23.09 -26.85 3.77
N GLY A 957 -23.64 -25.74 3.27
CA GLY A 957 -23.89 -24.51 4.05
C GLY A 957 -23.27 -23.20 3.50
N THR A 958 -22.72 -23.19 2.28
CA THR A 958 -22.16 -21.97 1.65
C THR A 958 -23.19 -20.84 1.49
N ALA A 959 -22.77 -19.62 1.82
CA ALA A 959 -23.50 -18.35 1.65
C ALA A 959 -23.92 -18.08 0.19
N PRO A 960 -24.89 -17.18 -0.08
CA PRO A 960 -25.57 -17.12 -1.37
C PRO A 960 -24.67 -16.52 -2.46
N PHE A 961 -24.24 -17.36 -3.41
CA PHE A 961 -23.79 -16.88 -4.73
C PHE A 961 -25.00 -16.28 -5.45
N SER A 962 -24.89 -15.05 -5.93
CA SER A 962 -25.88 -14.48 -6.85
C SER A 962 -25.34 -14.59 -8.28
N LEU A 963 -25.95 -15.47 -9.08
CA LEU A 963 -25.68 -15.66 -10.50
C LEU A 963 -26.91 -15.17 -11.26
N SER A 964 -26.74 -14.15 -12.10
CA SER A 964 -27.85 -13.58 -12.87
C SER A 964 -27.39 -13.27 -14.28
N ALA A 965 -28.15 -13.76 -15.26
CA ALA A 965 -28.03 -13.38 -16.66
C ALA A 965 -29.42 -12.96 -17.14
N THR A 966 -29.56 -11.76 -17.72
CA THR A 966 -30.87 -11.08 -17.84
C THR A 966 -31.31 -10.88 -19.28
N THR A 967 -31.66 -11.94 -20.03
CA THR A 967 -32.38 -11.92 -21.34
C THR A 967 -32.81 -13.35 -21.77
N ALA A 968 -33.55 -13.47 -22.89
CA ALA A 968 -34.28 -14.68 -23.32
C ALA A 968 -33.42 -15.87 -23.79
N ASP A 969 -32.16 -15.65 -24.21
CA ASP A 969 -31.19 -16.69 -24.62
C ASP A 969 -29.99 -16.79 -23.65
N ALA A 970 -30.10 -16.18 -22.48
CA ALA A 970 -29.04 -16.13 -21.49
C ALA A 970 -28.80 -17.49 -20.80
N THR A 971 -27.53 -17.88 -20.61
CA THR A 971 -27.15 -19.14 -19.94
C THR A 971 -26.46 -18.84 -18.60
N ALA A 972 -27.09 -19.26 -17.50
CA ALA A 972 -26.49 -19.26 -16.16
C ALA A 972 -26.18 -20.71 -15.76
N ALA A 973 -24.91 -21.08 -15.68
CA ALA A 973 -24.49 -22.47 -15.45
C ALA A 973 -23.61 -22.62 -14.19
N LEU A 974 -23.98 -23.57 -13.34
CA LEU A 974 -23.13 -24.12 -12.27
C LEU A 974 -22.52 -25.44 -12.78
N GLY A 975 -21.21 -25.46 -13.03
CA GLY A 975 -20.53 -26.63 -13.58
C GLY A 975 -19.52 -27.21 -12.60
N LEU A 976 -19.72 -28.46 -12.17
CA LEU A 976 -18.67 -29.31 -11.60
C LEU A 976 -17.88 -29.91 -12.77
N ALA A 977 -16.83 -29.21 -13.20
CA ALA A 977 -15.98 -29.67 -14.28
C ALA A 977 -14.82 -30.48 -13.70
N TRP A 978 -14.92 -31.81 -13.72
CA TRP A 978 -13.73 -32.65 -13.59
C TRP A 978 -12.78 -32.26 -14.74
N ILE A 979 -11.55 -31.84 -14.42
CA ILE A 979 -10.49 -31.64 -15.42
C ILE A 979 -10.28 -32.97 -16.14
N ALA A 980 -10.93 -33.13 -17.29
CA ALA A 980 -10.61 -34.17 -18.24
C ALA A 980 -9.22 -33.84 -18.79
N ARG A 981 -8.29 -34.80 -18.72
CA ARG A 981 -6.94 -34.67 -19.28
C ARG A 981 -7.00 -34.04 -20.69
N VAL A 982 -6.48 -32.82 -20.83
CA VAL A 982 -6.41 -32.14 -22.13
C VAL A 982 -5.44 -32.89 -23.05
N ASP A 983 -5.95 -33.40 -24.18
CA ASP A 983 -5.15 -34.06 -25.24
C ASP A 983 -4.85 -33.03 -26.34
N LEU A 984 -3.56 -32.88 -26.72
CA LEU A 984 -3.13 -32.02 -27.84
C LEU A 984 -3.93 -32.29 -29.13
N ARG A 985 -4.39 -33.54 -29.34
CA ARG A 985 -5.24 -33.87 -30.48
C ARG A 985 -6.56 -33.10 -30.51
N GLN A 986 -7.14 -32.84 -29.35
CA GLN A 986 -8.39 -32.09 -29.24
C GLN A 986 -8.17 -30.61 -29.58
N ILE A 987 -7.08 -30.02 -29.07
CA ILE A 987 -6.68 -28.64 -29.37
C ILE A 987 -6.46 -28.44 -30.88
N VAL A 988 -5.74 -29.38 -31.51
CA VAL A 988 -5.50 -29.34 -32.96
C VAL A 988 -6.83 -29.43 -33.71
N PHE A 989 -7.72 -30.35 -33.33
CA PHE A 989 -9.02 -30.50 -33.98
C PHE A 989 -9.88 -29.23 -33.87
N GLU A 990 -10.01 -28.67 -32.67
CA GLU A 990 -10.85 -27.50 -32.41
C GLU A 990 -10.37 -26.29 -33.22
N ARG A 991 -9.06 -26.03 -33.25
CA ARG A 991 -8.49 -24.93 -34.04
C ARG A 991 -8.69 -25.12 -35.54
N LEU A 992 -8.55 -26.35 -36.06
CA LEU A 992 -8.83 -26.65 -37.46
C LEU A 992 -10.31 -26.45 -37.79
N SER A 993 -11.21 -26.94 -36.93
CA SER A 993 -12.66 -26.87 -37.14
C SER A 993 -13.24 -25.45 -36.96
N GLY A 994 -12.57 -24.59 -36.19
CA GLY A 994 -12.96 -23.18 -35.99
C GLY A 994 -12.50 -22.23 -37.10
N SER A 995 -11.66 -22.68 -38.03
CA SER A 995 -11.20 -21.84 -39.14
C SER A 995 -12.25 -21.77 -40.25
N ALA A 996 -12.81 -20.57 -40.46
CA ALA A 996 -13.74 -20.33 -41.57
C ALA A 996 -13.09 -20.58 -42.95
N ALA A 997 -11.79 -20.29 -43.09
CA ALA A 997 -11.04 -20.51 -44.33
C ALA A 997 -10.86 -22.01 -44.64
N LEU A 998 -10.52 -22.83 -43.65
CA LEU A 998 -10.46 -24.28 -43.82
C LEU A 998 -11.85 -24.89 -44.04
N ALA A 999 -12.85 -24.43 -43.29
CA ALA A 999 -14.22 -24.89 -43.44
C ALA A 999 -14.77 -24.62 -44.85
N ALA A 1000 -14.36 -23.53 -45.51
CA ALA A 1000 -14.73 -23.25 -46.90
C ALA A 1000 -14.17 -24.26 -47.92
N LEU A 1001 -12.98 -24.82 -47.64
CA LEU A 1001 -12.30 -25.76 -48.53
C LEU A 1001 -12.70 -27.22 -48.24
N VAL A 1002 -12.57 -27.65 -46.99
CA VAL A 1002 -12.77 -29.06 -46.61
C VAL A 1002 -14.12 -29.33 -45.92
N GLY A 1003 -14.90 -28.30 -45.59
CA GLY A 1003 -16.13 -28.46 -44.82
C GLY A 1003 -15.87 -29.10 -43.45
N THR A 1004 -16.67 -30.09 -43.08
CA THR A 1004 -16.49 -30.88 -41.85
C THR A 1004 -15.55 -32.08 -42.03
N ARG A 1005 -14.86 -32.20 -43.18
CA ARG A 1005 -14.02 -33.37 -43.53
C ARG A 1005 -12.61 -33.25 -42.95
N ILE A 1006 -12.54 -33.04 -41.64
CA ILE A 1006 -11.30 -32.99 -40.85
C ILE A 1006 -11.27 -34.24 -39.97
N TYR A 1007 -10.27 -35.10 -40.15
CA TYR A 1007 -10.24 -36.41 -39.47
C TYR A 1007 -8.91 -36.65 -38.75
N PRO A 1008 -8.93 -37.23 -37.53
CA PRO A 1008 -7.71 -37.67 -36.87
C PRO A 1008 -7.17 -38.96 -37.53
N ASN A 1009 -5.87 -38.97 -37.83
CA ASN A 1009 -5.06 -40.10 -38.33
C ASN A 1009 -5.39 -40.65 -39.73
N TRP A 1010 -6.66 -40.88 -40.08
CA TRP A 1010 -7.03 -41.46 -41.38
C TRP A 1010 -8.39 -40.95 -41.88
N VAL A 1011 -8.55 -40.88 -43.21
CA VAL A 1011 -9.86 -40.63 -43.84
C VAL A 1011 -10.73 -41.89 -43.72
N PRO A 1012 -11.95 -41.82 -43.16
CA PRO A 1012 -12.84 -42.98 -43.06
C PRO A 1012 -13.19 -43.60 -44.43
N GLN A 1013 -13.31 -44.92 -44.49
CA GLN A 1013 -13.75 -45.62 -45.71
C GLN A 1013 -15.20 -45.21 -46.07
N GLY A 1014 -15.38 -44.61 -47.25
CA GLY A 1014 -16.68 -44.12 -47.74
C GLY A 1014 -16.77 -42.61 -47.97
N VAL A 1015 -15.74 -41.83 -47.61
CA VAL A 1015 -15.66 -40.41 -47.94
C VAL A 1015 -15.15 -40.26 -49.39
N ALA A 1016 -16.07 -40.12 -50.34
CA ALA A 1016 -15.75 -39.96 -51.77
C ALA A 1016 -15.50 -38.50 -52.19
N ALA A 1017 -15.82 -37.52 -51.34
CA ALA A 1017 -15.72 -36.10 -51.67
C ALA A 1017 -14.45 -35.47 -51.07
N ARG A 1018 -13.64 -34.85 -51.93
CA ARG A 1018 -12.40 -34.13 -51.61
C ARG A 1018 -12.53 -32.65 -52.03
N PRO A 1019 -11.78 -31.71 -51.41
CA PRO A 1019 -10.65 -31.94 -50.52
C PRO A 1019 -11.03 -32.30 -49.08
N ALA A 1020 -10.14 -33.04 -48.40
CA ALA A 1020 -10.26 -33.45 -47.00
C ALA A 1020 -8.91 -33.29 -46.27
N LEU A 1021 -8.96 -33.12 -44.96
CA LEU A 1021 -7.77 -32.92 -44.14
C LEU A 1021 -7.65 -34.02 -43.09
N THR A 1022 -6.48 -34.64 -42.99
CA THR A 1022 -6.14 -35.48 -41.83
C THR A 1022 -5.04 -34.86 -41.00
N PHE A 1023 -5.06 -35.10 -39.68
CA PHE A 1023 -3.96 -34.70 -38.80
C PHE A 1023 -3.53 -35.84 -37.89
N THR A 1024 -2.23 -35.93 -37.65
CA THR A 1024 -1.61 -36.94 -36.80
C THR A 1024 -0.61 -36.28 -35.86
N VAL A 1025 -0.76 -36.45 -34.55
CA VAL A 1025 0.28 -36.09 -33.57
C VAL A 1025 1.35 -37.19 -33.60
N VAL A 1026 2.39 -36.97 -34.40
CA VAL A 1026 3.46 -37.95 -34.72
C VAL A 1026 4.38 -38.18 -33.53
N SER A 1027 4.76 -37.13 -32.82
CA SER A 1027 5.53 -37.22 -31.59
C SER A 1027 4.83 -36.45 -30.49
N ASN A 1028 4.37 -37.14 -29.46
CA ASN A 1028 3.79 -36.55 -28.27
C ASN A 1028 4.82 -36.64 -27.13
N ALA A 1029 5.45 -35.52 -26.77
CA ALA A 1029 6.24 -35.44 -25.57
C ALA A 1029 5.28 -35.41 -24.38
N ARG A 1030 5.06 -36.56 -23.72
CA ARG A 1030 4.31 -36.66 -22.45
C ARG A 1030 5.09 -36.01 -21.29
N GLY A 1031 5.47 -34.74 -21.42
CA GLY A 1031 6.26 -33.97 -20.45
C GLY A 1031 7.69 -34.50 -20.24
N ARG A 1032 8.49 -34.65 -21.31
CA ARG A 1032 9.89 -35.13 -21.19
C ARG A 1032 10.90 -34.29 -21.97
N VAL A 1033 10.76 -32.98 -21.99
CA VAL A 1033 11.89 -32.12 -22.36
C VAL A 1033 12.65 -31.87 -21.06
N LEU A 1034 13.77 -32.56 -20.88
CA LEU A 1034 14.69 -32.31 -19.76
C LEU A 1034 15.58 -31.13 -20.17
N ALA A 1035 15.28 -29.93 -19.69
CA ALA A 1035 16.36 -28.99 -19.37
C ALA A 1035 16.98 -29.43 -18.03
N GLU A 1036 18.25 -29.10 -17.79
CA GLU A 1036 19.08 -29.68 -16.72
C GLU A 1036 18.57 -29.47 -15.27
N ASP A 1037 17.44 -28.78 -15.05
CA ASP A 1037 16.99 -28.35 -13.72
C ASP A 1037 15.55 -28.75 -13.32
N GLY A 1038 14.84 -29.61 -14.07
CA GLY A 1038 13.53 -30.18 -13.65
C GLY A 1038 12.33 -29.89 -14.56
N PHE A 1039 11.12 -30.24 -14.08
CA PHE A 1039 9.86 -30.30 -14.86
C PHE A 1039 9.20 -28.90 -14.98
N ASP A 1040 9.37 -28.22 -16.10
CA ASP A 1040 8.83 -26.85 -16.36
C ASP A 1040 7.40 -26.84 -16.95
N GLY A 1041 6.87 -28.02 -17.31
CA GLY A 1041 5.56 -28.18 -17.96
C GLY A 1041 5.57 -27.90 -19.47
N SER A 1042 6.73 -27.65 -20.08
CA SER A 1042 6.86 -27.43 -21.51
C SER A 1042 6.94 -28.76 -22.28
N ALA A 1043 6.29 -28.81 -23.44
CA ALA A 1043 6.25 -29.97 -24.32
C ALA A 1043 6.43 -29.53 -25.78
N ARG A 1044 7.15 -30.35 -26.55
CA ARG A 1044 7.27 -30.20 -28.00
C ARG A 1044 6.64 -31.39 -28.70
N ALA A 1045 5.70 -31.12 -29.60
CA ALA A 1045 5.09 -32.13 -30.44
C ALA A 1045 5.33 -31.86 -31.92
N ARG A 1046 5.43 -32.95 -32.70
CA ARG A 1046 5.35 -32.89 -34.17
C ARG A 1046 3.93 -33.28 -34.55
N VAL A 1047 3.26 -32.40 -35.27
CA VAL A 1047 1.93 -32.66 -35.83
C VAL A 1047 2.07 -32.68 -37.34
N ARG A 1048 1.62 -33.75 -37.95
CA ARG A 1048 1.54 -33.91 -39.40
C ARG A 1048 0.12 -33.61 -39.85
N PHE A 1049 0.00 -32.81 -40.90
CA PHE A 1049 -1.24 -32.60 -41.63
C PHE A 1049 -1.08 -33.21 -43.02
N ASP A 1050 -2.10 -33.94 -43.48
CA ASP A 1050 -2.16 -34.46 -44.84
C ASP A 1050 -3.41 -33.88 -45.52
N ALA A 1051 -3.20 -33.04 -46.52
CA ALA A 1051 -4.25 -32.48 -47.36
C ALA A 1051 -4.49 -33.43 -48.54
N TRP A 1052 -5.70 -33.95 -48.66
CA TRP A 1052 -6.11 -34.91 -49.69
C TRP A 1052 -7.03 -34.22 -50.70
N ALA A 1053 -6.66 -34.21 -51.98
CA ALA A 1053 -7.48 -33.64 -53.05
C ALA A 1053 -7.42 -34.48 -54.33
N ASP A 1054 -8.34 -34.22 -55.26
CA ASP A 1054 -8.32 -34.80 -56.61
C ASP A 1054 -7.62 -33.88 -57.63
N ASP A 1055 -7.33 -32.62 -57.23
CA ASP A 1055 -6.58 -31.62 -57.99
C ASP A 1055 -5.42 -31.09 -57.12
N PRO A 1056 -4.18 -31.01 -57.64
CA PRO A 1056 -3.05 -30.44 -56.89
C PRO A 1056 -3.30 -29.02 -56.38
N ALA A 1057 -4.08 -28.20 -57.11
CA ALA A 1057 -4.38 -26.81 -56.71
C ALA A 1057 -5.25 -26.75 -55.45
N ASP A 1058 -6.20 -27.69 -55.31
CA ASP A 1058 -7.06 -27.77 -54.13
C ASP A 1058 -6.30 -28.30 -52.91
N ALA A 1059 -5.35 -29.23 -53.11
CA ALA A 1059 -4.46 -29.68 -52.03
C ALA A 1059 -3.55 -28.54 -51.55
N ALA A 1060 -2.99 -27.74 -52.48
CA ALA A 1060 -2.17 -26.58 -52.15
C ALA A 1060 -2.98 -25.51 -51.39
N ALA A 1061 -4.20 -25.21 -51.83
CA ALA A 1061 -5.07 -24.25 -51.14
C ALA A 1061 -5.38 -24.65 -49.68
N VAL A 1062 -5.53 -25.95 -49.41
CA VAL A 1062 -5.71 -26.45 -48.03
C VAL A 1062 -4.43 -26.28 -47.20
N VAL A 1063 -3.25 -26.48 -47.78
CA VAL A 1063 -1.97 -26.28 -47.09
C VAL A 1063 -1.66 -24.81 -46.85
N ASP A 1064 -1.99 -23.92 -47.78
CA ASP A 1064 -1.90 -22.46 -47.59
C ASP A 1064 -2.79 -22.01 -46.41
N ALA A 1065 -4.04 -22.47 -46.37
CA ALA A 1065 -4.96 -22.18 -45.26
C ALA A 1065 -4.49 -22.77 -43.91
N LEU A 1066 -3.73 -23.88 -43.93
CA LEU A 1066 -3.07 -24.43 -42.74
C LEU A 1066 -1.89 -23.56 -42.30
N SER A 1067 -1.11 -23.04 -43.25
CA SER A 1067 0.03 -22.17 -42.98
C SER A 1067 -0.42 -20.87 -42.31
N ASP A 1068 -1.45 -20.21 -42.83
CA ASP A 1068 -2.04 -19.01 -42.22
C ASP A 1068 -2.57 -19.27 -40.80
N LEU A 1069 -3.02 -20.49 -40.51
CA LEU A 1069 -3.60 -20.85 -39.21
C LEU A 1069 -2.55 -21.23 -38.16
N TRP A 1070 -1.44 -21.87 -38.57
CA TRP A 1070 -0.48 -22.51 -37.66
C TRP A 1070 0.94 -21.96 -37.74
N HIS A 1071 1.38 -21.38 -38.85
CA HIS A 1071 2.73 -20.86 -38.97
C HIS A 1071 2.87 -19.58 -38.12
N GLY A 1072 3.84 -19.58 -37.19
CA GLY A 1072 4.06 -18.44 -36.29
C GLY A 1072 3.06 -18.31 -35.14
N TYR A 1073 2.08 -19.21 -35.02
CA TYR A 1073 1.04 -19.08 -34.00
C TYR A 1073 1.59 -19.12 -32.57
N ARG A 1074 1.13 -18.16 -31.74
CA ARG A 1074 1.32 -18.07 -30.30
C ARG A 1074 0.01 -17.67 -29.64
N GLY A 1075 -0.36 -18.32 -28.54
CA GLY A 1075 -1.59 -17.97 -27.81
C GLY A 1075 -2.13 -19.12 -26.95
N THR A 1076 -3.16 -18.81 -26.15
CA THR A 1076 -3.84 -19.79 -25.29
C THR A 1076 -4.95 -20.49 -26.09
N ALA A 1077 -4.86 -21.80 -26.20
CA ALA A 1077 -5.90 -22.63 -26.77
C ALA A 1077 -6.95 -23.03 -25.73
N SER A 1078 -8.08 -23.55 -26.21
CA SER A 1078 -9.14 -24.16 -25.40
C SER A 1078 -8.58 -25.14 -24.35
N GLY A 1079 -9.11 -25.05 -23.12
CA GLY A 1079 -8.63 -25.83 -21.99
C GLY A 1079 -7.36 -25.30 -21.31
N GLY A 1080 -6.95 -24.05 -21.58
CA GLY A 1080 -5.88 -23.36 -20.85
C GLY A 1080 -4.46 -23.73 -21.28
N VAL A 1081 -4.28 -24.34 -22.46
CA VAL A 1081 -2.96 -24.74 -22.96
C VAL A 1081 -2.31 -23.57 -23.71
N LEU A 1082 -1.18 -23.10 -23.20
CA LEU A 1082 -0.40 -22.05 -23.84
C LEU A 1082 0.49 -22.61 -24.95
N VAL A 1083 0.28 -22.19 -26.19
CA VAL A 1083 1.18 -22.47 -27.32
C VAL A 1083 2.22 -21.35 -27.39
N HIS A 1084 3.47 -21.69 -27.07
CA HIS A 1084 4.60 -20.76 -27.08
C HIS A 1084 5.11 -20.45 -28.49
N SER A 1085 5.08 -21.46 -29.37
CA SER A 1085 5.40 -21.29 -30.79
C SER A 1085 4.91 -22.46 -31.61
N SER A 1086 4.57 -22.17 -32.86
CA SER A 1086 4.30 -23.16 -33.90
C SER A 1086 5.00 -22.73 -35.18
N TYR A 1087 5.66 -23.67 -35.86
CA TYR A 1087 6.28 -23.43 -37.16
C TYR A 1087 6.30 -24.68 -38.01
N GLN A 1088 6.22 -24.50 -39.32
CA GLN A 1088 6.32 -25.57 -40.30
C GLN A 1088 7.77 -26.07 -40.37
N VAL A 1089 7.94 -27.38 -40.37
CA VAL A 1089 9.22 -28.08 -40.38
C VAL A 1089 9.53 -28.63 -41.77
N ASP A 1090 8.53 -29.15 -42.46
CA ASP A 1090 8.68 -29.80 -43.76
C ASP A 1090 7.36 -29.78 -44.55
N GLU A 1091 7.48 -29.89 -45.87
CA GLU A 1091 6.35 -30.02 -46.80
C GLU A 1091 6.73 -30.99 -47.92
N GLN A 1092 5.83 -31.94 -48.24
CA GLN A 1092 6.10 -32.96 -49.25
C GLN A 1092 4.87 -33.22 -50.11
N ASP A 1093 5.05 -33.10 -51.42
CA ASP A 1093 4.08 -33.56 -52.42
C ASP A 1093 4.23 -35.07 -52.64
N LEU A 1094 3.19 -35.82 -52.30
CA LEU A 1094 3.16 -37.28 -52.36
C LEU A 1094 1.95 -37.78 -53.16
N PRO A 1095 1.90 -37.56 -54.49
CA PRO A 1095 0.83 -38.08 -55.33
C PRO A 1095 0.74 -39.61 -55.24
N GLU A 1096 -0.46 -40.12 -54.98
CA GLU A 1096 -0.74 -41.56 -54.88
C GLU A 1096 -1.44 -42.06 -56.15
N ALA A 1097 -0.90 -43.16 -56.71
CA ALA A 1097 -1.47 -43.80 -57.88
C ALA A 1097 -2.87 -44.40 -57.56
N PRO A 1098 -3.80 -44.40 -58.52
CA PRO A 1098 -5.16 -44.89 -58.31
C PRO A 1098 -5.20 -46.34 -57.83
N ALA A 1099 -5.69 -46.58 -56.62
CA ALA A 1099 -5.76 -47.92 -56.01
C ALA A 1099 -7.08 -48.67 -56.31
N ASP A 1100 -8.09 -47.97 -56.82
CA ASP A 1100 -9.45 -48.47 -57.05
C ASP A 1100 -9.77 -48.77 -58.53
N GLY A 1101 -8.78 -48.58 -59.42
CA GLY A 1101 -8.92 -48.79 -60.86
C GLY A 1101 -9.62 -47.67 -61.63
N SER A 1102 -9.90 -46.52 -60.98
CA SER A 1102 -10.52 -45.33 -61.61
C SER A 1102 -9.61 -44.66 -62.65
N GLY A 1103 -8.28 -44.73 -62.47
CA GLY A 1103 -7.31 -44.01 -63.29
C GLY A 1103 -7.02 -42.58 -62.79
N ASP A 1104 -7.71 -42.13 -61.74
CA ASP A 1104 -7.57 -40.80 -61.16
C ASP A 1104 -6.51 -40.79 -60.04
N TRP A 1105 -5.53 -39.89 -60.16
CA TRP A 1105 -4.50 -39.71 -59.14
C TRP A 1105 -5.09 -39.02 -57.93
N THR A 1106 -4.66 -39.45 -56.75
CA THR A 1106 -4.96 -38.74 -55.50
C THR A 1106 -3.77 -37.86 -55.15
N GLU A 1107 -4.00 -36.57 -55.04
CA GLU A 1107 -2.97 -35.65 -54.59
C GLU A 1107 -2.97 -35.60 -53.06
N ARG A 1108 -1.77 -35.78 -52.49
CA ARG A 1108 -1.55 -35.62 -51.05
C ARG A 1108 -0.36 -34.70 -50.83
N ILE A 1109 -0.61 -33.55 -50.20
CA ILE A 1109 0.45 -32.69 -49.68
C ILE A 1109 0.53 -32.90 -48.18
N VAL A 1110 1.71 -33.23 -47.69
CA VAL A 1110 1.99 -33.47 -46.28
C VAL A 1110 2.75 -32.28 -45.72
N ALA A 1111 2.18 -31.61 -44.73
CA ALA A 1111 2.81 -30.51 -44.02
C ALA A 1111 3.08 -30.90 -42.55
N ASP A 1112 4.36 -30.87 -42.14
CA ASP A 1112 4.77 -31.20 -40.78
C ASP A 1112 5.03 -29.93 -39.97
N TYR A 1113 4.46 -29.84 -38.77
CA TYR A 1113 4.61 -28.71 -37.85
C TYR A 1113 5.26 -29.13 -36.54
N ALA A 1114 6.11 -28.27 -36.00
CA ALA A 1114 6.60 -28.37 -34.63
C ALA A 1114 5.82 -27.39 -33.75
N ILE A 1115 5.12 -27.92 -32.75
CA ILE A 1115 4.31 -27.14 -31.81
C ILE A 1115 4.96 -27.24 -30.42
N HIS A 1116 5.28 -26.09 -29.85
CA HIS A 1116 5.83 -25.94 -28.50
C HIS A 1116 4.72 -25.38 -27.62
N TYR A 1117 4.33 -26.13 -26.58
CA TYR A 1117 3.17 -25.81 -25.75
C TYR A 1117 3.41 -26.18 -24.29
N ARG A 1118 2.71 -25.53 -23.37
CA ARG A 1118 2.76 -25.82 -21.93
C ARG A 1118 1.52 -26.59 -21.50
N ILE A 1119 1.71 -27.72 -20.84
CA ILE A 1119 0.60 -28.51 -20.27
C ILE A 1119 0.38 -28.02 -18.84
N PRO A 1120 -0.86 -27.68 -18.44
CA PRO A 1120 -1.20 -27.45 -17.04
C PRO A 1120 -0.78 -28.67 -16.21
N ARG A 1121 -0.05 -28.45 -15.11
CA ARG A 1121 0.37 -29.55 -14.24
C ARG A 1121 -0.88 -30.25 -13.69
N PRO A 1122 -0.93 -31.59 -13.69
CA PRO A 1122 -1.74 -32.32 -12.72
C PRO A 1122 -0.84 -32.55 -11.51
N ASP A 1123 -0.89 -31.63 -10.55
CA ASP A 1123 -0.26 -31.77 -9.24
C ASP A 1123 -0.97 -32.87 -8.43
N ARG A 1124 -0.27 -33.38 -7.43
CA ARG A 1124 -0.71 -34.47 -6.56
C ARG A 1124 -1.50 -33.99 -5.37
#